data_AF-C0QEM5-F1
#
_entry.id   AF-C0QEM5-F1
#
_cell.length_a   1.000
_cell.length_b   1.000
_cell.length_c   1.000
_cell.angle_alpha   90.00
_cell.angle_beta   90.00
_cell.angle_gamma   90.00
#
_symmetry.space_group_name_H-M   'P 1'
#
loop_
_entity.id
_entity.type
_entity.pdbx_description
1 polymer ?
#
loop_
_entity_poly.entity_id
_entity_poly.type
_entity_poly.pdbx_seq_one_letter_code
_entity_poly.pdbx_strand_id
1 'polypeptide(L)'
;MAVRIGFYVCHCGINIAGMVRVEEVAEYARSVKNVVVARDYKFMCSDPGQELIERDIRELGLNRVVVASCSPRLHEKTFQNACQRAGLNPYNFQMASVREQVSWVTDDKDSATLKAKTLSAAALNRVNFHESLDSRTVTINPNVLIVGGGIAGMQAAIDIGNAGLQVYLVEKDTTIGGHMLQYDKTFPTLDCAACIGTPKMVETAQNPFVELMTLSQVEEVSGYIGNYTVRIRKKARYVNHRCTGCGECASVCPVEMDSPWDLGLLKRKAIYRSFPQAVPITFAIDKYATPPCRIACPAGTNVQGYVQMVKMGNYQQALNIIMERLPLPGVLGRVCPHPCENECRRALIDTAISIRDLKRVAADLGDLAQVPVAMGPERNQQIAVVGSGPAGLTVAYYLRQKGFKVTIFERHEKPGGMLRWGIPDYRLPPAVLDREIDHILGTGITLRTGTALGRDFTLKSLNADGFDAVFLGLGTHGPVDLGIDNGNALGVVDAVEFLRAVNQGERKAIGKHVVVVGGGNVAMDAARVAVRLGAQRVTVLYRRSEQEMPADREEIQGARDEGIFFLVLAGPVRVIADQGRVTGVTCIKNTLGPPDRSGRRRPVPVENTLFTLDCDTLIPAIGQRLDLGTIDEGFELTSWGTVSVDHTTMETSIPGVFAAGDAVTGPATVIEAVAAGHRVVAAMAQYLDSKQSQAVEQEKDRPDPGGKTDLIQEQRSTDYAPMPKDPEQLPRQTPVFLDPETRKNNFDEVDPGFTPEAAALEAQRCINCGGCCECKLCVDACEPGAVDHEMRAEIVEVKVGSIITATGFDPLDPTPMKQYGYGRYPNVFTSLEFERLSNATGPTGGEILIRDDKGQLTRSPRSVALLHCIGSRDVNYHEYCSRVCCMYALKYGHLVHEKVGHDTLVYNFYIDMRCFGKGYEEFYTKCQQEGTVFIRGKVAEITDRAETDSEQGKLVVISEDTLLAEKIRVPVDMVVLCTAMEARADARDIGRVLGINQGSDGFFLEEHPKLGPLNTATDGVFIAGACQGPKDIPDAVAQASGAAGKALLLASRGEVTVPSTVSYIDPDICAGCKTCIGLCPYTAISFDELHGVSVVNEALCKGCGSCAGFCPSGAAQVRHFNEKQMFAELSGVMDSINSL
;
A
#
# COMPACT_ATOMS: atom_id res chain seq x y z
N MET A 1 39.13 -7.03 -50.18
CA MET A 1 40.55 -7.25 -49.83
C MET A 1 40.71 -8.62 -49.22
N ALA A 2 41.84 -9.30 -49.42
CA ALA A 2 42.13 -10.55 -48.71
C ALA A 2 42.27 -10.28 -47.20
N VAL A 3 41.71 -11.15 -46.35
CA VAL A 3 41.81 -11.03 -44.89
C VAL A 3 43.25 -11.29 -44.44
N ARG A 4 43.77 -10.43 -43.56
CA ARG A 4 45.14 -10.47 -43.01
C ARG A 4 45.08 -10.19 -41.51
N ILE A 5 45.27 -11.25 -40.72
CA ILE A 5 45.05 -11.23 -39.26
C ILE A 5 46.40 -11.10 -38.53
N GLY A 6 46.47 -10.20 -37.55
CA GLY A 6 47.50 -10.21 -36.52
C GLY A 6 46.98 -10.82 -35.23
N PHE A 7 47.67 -11.84 -34.71
CA PHE A 7 47.34 -12.49 -33.44
C PHE A 7 48.36 -12.15 -32.36
N TYR A 8 47.87 -11.81 -31.17
CA TYR A 8 48.73 -11.45 -30.04
C TYR A 8 48.27 -12.15 -28.77
N VAL A 9 49.15 -12.89 -28.10
CA VAL A 9 48.86 -13.52 -26.81
C VAL A 9 49.63 -12.85 -25.68
N CYS A 10 48.93 -12.46 -24.62
CA CYS A 10 49.51 -11.75 -23.48
C CYS A 10 49.99 -12.73 -22.41
N HIS A 11 51.14 -12.44 -21.78
CA HIS A 11 51.60 -13.19 -20.61
C HIS A 11 50.91 -12.72 -19.32
N CYS A 12 50.56 -11.42 -19.27
CA CYS A 12 50.01 -10.72 -18.11
C CYS A 12 50.88 -10.93 -16.85
N GLY A 13 52.19 -10.77 -17.02
CA GLY A 13 53.19 -11.18 -16.02
C GLY A 13 53.18 -12.70 -15.89
N ILE A 14 52.72 -13.20 -14.74
CA ILE A 14 52.53 -14.64 -14.50
C ILE A 14 51.04 -15.04 -14.49
N ASN A 15 50.10 -14.09 -14.64
CA ASN A 15 48.68 -14.43 -14.53
C ASN A 15 48.22 -15.37 -15.63
N ILE A 16 48.69 -15.17 -16.87
CA ILE A 16 48.39 -16.08 -17.99
C ILE A 16 49.56 -17.05 -18.17
N ALA A 17 50.79 -16.53 -18.35
CA ALA A 17 51.96 -17.37 -18.65
C ALA A 17 52.38 -18.33 -17.52
N GLY A 18 51.91 -18.11 -16.28
CA GLY A 18 52.10 -19.04 -15.18
C GLY A 18 51.37 -20.37 -15.39
N MET A 19 50.24 -20.35 -16.12
CA MET A 19 49.38 -21.52 -16.35
C MET A 19 49.28 -21.93 -17.82
N VAL A 20 49.25 -20.96 -18.74
CA VAL A 20 49.16 -21.17 -20.19
C VAL A 20 50.54 -21.07 -20.82
N ARG A 21 50.92 -22.07 -21.63
CA ARG A 21 52.14 -22.00 -22.46
C ARG A 21 51.90 -21.09 -23.67
N VAL A 22 51.97 -19.79 -23.43
CA VAL A 22 51.65 -18.71 -24.38
C VAL A 22 52.43 -18.81 -25.70
N GLU A 23 53.67 -19.28 -25.67
CA GLU A 23 54.47 -19.51 -26.88
C GLU A 23 53.84 -20.58 -27.79
N GLU A 24 53.33 -21.68 -27.22
CA GLU A 24 52.62 -22.70 -27.99
C GLU A 24 51.28 -22.20 -28.55
N VAL A 25 50.60 -21.29 -27.83
CA VAL A 25 49.37 -20.68 -28.33
C VAL A 25 49.67 -19.77 -29.52
N ALA A 26 50.74 -18.98 -29.45
CA ALA A 26 51.20 -18.16 -30.57
C ALA A 26 51.62 -19.02 -31.76
N GLU A 27 52.34 -20.12 -31.54
CA GLU A 27 52.75 -21.06 -32.58
C GLU A 27 51.53 -21.72 -33.24
N TYR A 28 50.57 -22.21 -32.45
CA TYR A 28 49.30 -22.74 -32.96
C TYR A 28 48.58 -21.71 -33.84
N ALA A 29 48.46 -20.46 -33.37
CA ALA A 29 47.79 -19.40 -34.13
C ALA A 29 48.45 -19.13 -35.49
N ARG A 30 49.78 -19.33 -35.65
CA ARG A 30 50.45 -19.20 -36.96
C ARG A 30 49.95 -20.20 -38.00
N SER A 31 49.49 -21.37 -37.56
CA SER A 31 48.97 -22.41 -38.46
C SER A 31 47.54 -22.12 -38.96
N VAL A 32 46.85 -21.15 -38.35
CA VAL A 32 45.45 -20.83 -38.66
C VAL A 32 45.37 -19.95 -39.91
N LYS A 33 44.37 -20.24 -40.76
CA LYS A 33 44.13 -19.55 -42.03
C LYS A 33 44.06 -18.01 -41.85
N ASN A 34 44.68 -17.29 -42.78
CA ASN A 34 44.74 -15.82 -42.86
C ASN A 34 45.55 -15.11 -41.75
N VAL A 35 46.18 -15.84 -40.82
CA VAL A 35 47.11 -15.27 -39.84
C VAL A 35 48.45 -14.93 -40.52
N VAL A 36 48.81 -13.65 -40.52
CA VAL A 36 50.04 -13.14 -41.13
C VAL A 36 51.15 -13.03 -40.09
N VAL A 37 50.79 -12.70 -38.85
CA VAL A 37 51.71 -12.57 -37.73
C VAL A 37 51.07 -13.08 -36.45
N ALA A 38 51.84 -13.83 -35.66
CA ALA A 38 51.45 -14.24 -34.31
C ALA A 38 52.60 -14.03 -33.34
N ARG A 39 52.37 -13.24 -32.29
CA ARG A 39 53.37 -12.87 -31.29
C ARG A 39 52.83 -13.06 -29.88
N ASP A 40 53.73 -13.33 -28.96
CA ASP A 40 53.48 -13.26 -27.53
C ASP A 40 54.23 -12.06 -26.93
N TYR A 41 53.65 -11.42 -25.91
CA TYR A 41 54.31 -10.32 -25.20
C TYR A 41 53.87 -10.23 -23.75
N LYS A 42 54.75 -9.68 -22.90
CA LYS A 42 54.54 -9.65 -21.44
C LYS A 42 53.24 -8.94 -21.04
N PHE A 43 53.01 -7.74 -21.57
CA PHE A 43 51.84 -6.92 -21.24
C PHE A 43 51.28 -6.26 -22.50
N MET A 44 50.37 -6.94 -23.19
CA MET A 44 49.79 -6.41 -24.43
C MET A 44 49.08 -5.06 -24.25
N CYS A 45 48.49 -4.79 -23.09
CA CYS A 45 47.79 -3.52 -22.82
C CYS A 45 48.74 -2.35 -22.49
N SER A 46 50.04 -2.59 -22.26
CA SER A 46 51.03 -1.53 -22.05
C SER A 46 51.33 -0.78 -23.35
N ASP A 47 51.91 0.42 -23.26
CA ASP A 47 52.26 1.22 -24.44
C ASP A 47 53.11 0.43 -25.46
N PRO A 48 54.19 -0.30 -25.07
CA PRO A 48 54.94 -1.12 -26.02
C PRO A 48 54.12 -2.23 -26.67
N GLY A 49 53.15 -2.80 -25.94
CA GLY A 49 52.26 -3.83 -26.47
C GLY A 49 51.25 -3.27 -27.47
N GLN A 50 50.74 -2.06 -27.23
CA GLN A 50 49.86 -1.36 -28.17
C GLN A 50 50.63 -0.88 -29.41
N GLU A 51 51.83 -0.31 -29.24
CA GLU A 51 52.72 0.09 -30.33
C GLU A 51 53.09 -1.09 -31.23
N LEU A 52 53.29 -2.28 -30.65
CA LEU A 52 53.54 -3.50 -31.40
C LEU A 52 52.38 -3.83 -32.36
N ILE A 53 51.14 -3.74 -31.88
CA ILE A 53 49.93 -3.92 -32.70
C ILE A 53 49.87 -2.83 -33.78
N GLU A 54 50.05 -1.57 -33.40
CA GLU A 54 49.98 -0.45 -34.34
C GLU A 54 51.00 -0.53 -35.46
N ARG A 55 52.24 -0.89 -35.12
CA ARG A 55 53.32 -1.07 -36.07
C ARG A 55 53.02 -2.20 -37.03
N ASP A 56 52.66 -3.38 -36.52
CA ASP A 56 52.37 -4.54 -37.36
C ASP A 56 51.15 -4.28 -38.28
N ILE A 57 50.13 -3.53 -37.83
CA ILE A 57 49.00 -3.12 -38.69
C ILE A 57 49.51 -2.33 -39.90
N ARG A 58 50.36 -1.33 -39.67
CA ARG A 58 50.89 -0.45 -40.73
C ARG A 58 51.88 -1.18 -41.64
N GLU A 59 52.83 -1.92 -41.07
CA GLU A 59 53.92 -2.57 -41.81
C GLU A 59 53.47 -3.82 -42.58
N LEU A 60 52.60 -4.65 -41.98
CA LEU A 60 52.17 -5.91 -42.57
C LEU A 60 50.82 -5.79 -43.30
N GLY A 61 50.22 -4.60 -43.32
CA GLY A 61 48.92 -4.33 -43.93
C GLY A 61 47.82 -5.19 -43.32
N LEU A 62 47.79 -5.31 -41.99
CA LEU A 62 46.78 -6.10 -41.30
C LEU A 62 45.42 -5.41 -41.42
N ASN A 63 44.38 -6.19 -41.63
CA ASN A 63 43.01 -5.68 -41.65
C ASN A 63 42.12 -6.36 -40.61
N ARG A 64 42.66 -7.27 -39.79
CA ARG A 64 41.98 -7.86 -38.63
C ARG A 64 42.99 -8.06 -37.49
N VAL A 65 42.56 -7.94 -36.26
CA VAL A 65 43.41 -8.16 -35.07
C VAL A 65 42.69 -9.05 -34.07
N VAL A 66 43.42 -10.01 -33.51
CA VAL A 66 42.98 -10.84 -32.39
C VAL A 66 43.94 -10.71 -31.23
N VAL A 67 43.43 -10.43 -30.04
CA VAL A 67 44.23 -10.42 -28.80
C VAL A 67 43.70 -11.46 -27.82
N ALA A 68 44.50 -12.48 -27.53
CA ALA A 68 44.27 -13.45 -26.47
C ALA A 68 44.86 -12.94 -25.15
N SER A 69 44.03 -12.41 -24.25
CA SER A 69 44.50 -11.85 -22.99
C SER A 69 43.45 -11.93 -21.87
N CYS A 70 43.11 -10.80 -21.25
CA CYS A 70 42.09 -10.70 -20.21
C CYS A 70 40.66 -10.63 -20.78
N SER A 71 39.69 -10.30 -19.94
CA SER A 71 38.30 -10.10 -20.35
C SER A 71 38.14 -8.91 -21.31
N PRO A 72 37.29 -9.02 -22.35
CA PRO A 72 36.90 -7.88 -23.18
C PRO A 72 36.25 -6.76 -22.36
N ARG A 73 35.59 -7.08 -21.24
CA ARG A 73 35.03 -6.09 -20.31
C ARG A 73 36.08 -5.15 -19.70
N LEU A 74 37.37 -5.51 -19.76
CA LEU A 74 38.46 -4.72 -19.21
C LEU A 74 39.20 -3.91 -20.30
N HIS A 75 39.65 -4.58 -21.37
CA HIS A 75 40.60 -3.98 -22.32
C HIS A 75 40.18 -4.04 -23.79
N GLU A 76 38.92 -4.39 -24.12
CA GLU A 76 38.46 -4.34 -25.51
C GLU A 76 38.62 -2.93 -26.09
N LYS A 77 38.08 -1.91 -25.41
CA LYS A 77 38.24 -0.50 -25.84
C LYS A 77 39.70 -0.06 -25.95
N THR A 78 40.57 -0.56 -25.06
CA THR A 78 42.02 -0.27 -25.12
C THR A 78 42.63 -0.76 -26.43
N PHE A 79 42.35 -2.00 -26.83
CA PHE A 79 42.87 -2.58 -28.06
C PHE A 79 42.17 -2.06 -29.31
N GLN A 80 40.86 -1.80 -29.25
CA GLN A 80 40.12 -1.11 -30.31
C GLN A 80 40.71 0.27 -30.60
N ASN A 81 41.04 1.05 -29.56
CA ASN A 81 41.69 2.34 -29.71
C ASN A 81 43.09 2.21 -30.34
N ALA A 82 43.88 1.19 -29.97
CA ALA A 82 45.16 0.92 -30.62
C ALA A 82 44.99 0.60 -32.11
N CYS A 83 44.02 -0.25 -32.46
CA CYS A 83 43.67 -0.53 -33.85
C CYS A 83 43.27 0.76 -34.59
N GLN A 84 42.43 1.59 -33.98
CA GLN A 84 41.97 2.85 -34.56
C GLN A 84 43.10 3.85 -34.80
N ARG A 85 44.05 4.01 -33.87
CA ARG A 85 45.25 4.86 -34.05
C ARG A 85 46.16 4.37 -35.19
N ALA A 86 46.09 3.09 -35.53
CA ALA A 86 46.79 2.52 -36.69
C ALA A 86 45.99 2.60 -38.01
N GLY A 87 44.78 3.17 -37.98
CA GLY A 87 43.90 3.29 -39.16
C GLY A 87 43.02 2.06 -39.42
N LEU A 88 42.95 1.12 -38.48
CA LEU A 88 42.07 -0.05 -38.56
C LEU A 88 40.75 0.24 -37.85
N ASN A 89 39.61 -0.07 -38.51
CA ASN A 89 38.29 0.08 -37.87
C ASN A 89 38.21 -0.76 -36.57
N PRO A 90 37.73 -0.19 -35.46
CA PRO A 90 37.75 -0.85 -34.15
C PRO A 90 36.93 -2.15 -34.10
N TYR A 91 35.93 -2.34 -34.97
CA TYR A 91 35.14 -3.57 -35.02
C TYR A 91 35.78 -4.68 -35.86
N ASN A 92 36.93 -4.41 -36.49
CA ASN A 92 37.78 -5.44 -37.10
C ASN A 92 38.76 -6.07 -36.07
N PHE A 93 38.50 -5.87 -34.79
CA PHE A 93 39.20 -6.46 -33.66
C PHE A 93 38.32 -7.56 -33.01
N GLN A 94 38.95 -8.61 -32.47
CA GLN A 94 38.31 -9.63 -31.63
C GLN A 94 39.20 -9.96 -30.44
N MET A 95 38.61 -10.21 -29.28
CA MET A 95 39.35 -10.59 -28.07
C MET A 95 39.02 -12.02 -27.66
N ALA A 96 40.03 -12.76 -27.16
CA ALA A 96 39.86 -14.05 -26.51
C ALA A 96 40.28 -13.94 -25.04
N SER A 97 39.36 -14.22 -24.11
CA SER A 97 39.66 -14.19 -22.67
C SER A 97 40.35 -15.48 -22.25
N VAL A 98 41.67 -15.44 -22.17
CA VAL A 98 42.49 -16.57 -21.71
C VAL A 98 43.00 -16.39 -20.28
N ARG A 99 42.63 -15.29 -19.61
CA ARG A 99 42.92 -15.06 -18.19
C ARG A 99 41.81 -15.55 -17.27
N GLU A 100 40.69 -14.82 -17.25
CA GLU A 100 39.55 -15.07 -16.36
C GLU A 100 38.82 -16.37 -16.70
N GLN A 101 38.72 -16.73 -17.99
CA GLN A 101 38.02 -17.95 -18.44
C GLN A 101 38.94 -19.16 -18.58
N VAL A 102 40.26 -19.00 -18.45
CA VAL A 102 41.24 -20.09 -18.63
C VAL A 102 42.26 -20.10 -17.49
N SER A 103 43.29 -19.25 -17.51
CA SER A 103 44.43 -19.39 -16.59
C SER A 103 44.09 -19.34 -15.11
N TRP A 104 43.05 -18.61 -14.70
CA TRP A 104 42.66 -18.46 -13.29
C TRP A 104 41.70 -19.54 -12.78
N VAL A 105 41.14 -20.37 -13.67
CA VAL A 105 40.04 -21.28 -13.34
C VAL A 105 40.28 -22.71 -13.85
N THR A 106 41.48 -22.99 -14.33
CA THR A 106 41.90 -24.33 -14.79
C THR A 106 42.90 -24.91 -13.79
N ASP A 107 42.84 -26.23 -13.59
CA ASP A 107 43.63 -26.91 -12.55
C ASP A 107 45.07 -27.22 -12.98
N ASP A 108 45.32 -27.38 -14.28
CA ASP A 108 46.62 -27.75 -14.82
C ASP A 108 46.98 -27.01 -16.13
N LYS A 109 48.28 -27.00 -16.45
CA LYS A 109 48.83 -26.25 -17.58
C LYS A 109 48.47 -26.81 -18.95
N ASP A 110 48.27 -28.12 -19.06
CA ASP A 110 47.95 -28.77 -20.33
C ASP A 110 46.52 -28.43 -20.72
N SER A 111 45.58 -28.60 -19.80
CA SER A 111 44.18 -28.21 -19.98
C SER A 111 44.04 -26.70 -20.22
N ALA A 112 44.80 -25.87 -19.49
CA ALA A 112 44.81 -24.42 -19.69
C ALA A 112 45.31 -24.04 -21.09
N THR A 113 46.42 -24.63 -21.53
CA THR A 113 47.01 -24.34 -22.84
C THR A 113 46.10 -24.83 -23.97
N LEU A 114 45.49 -26.00 -23.83
CA LEU A 114 44.52 -26.54 -24.76
C LEU A 114 43.33 -25.60 -24.91
N LYS A 115 42.71 -25.21 -23.80
CA LYS A 115 41.56 -24.30 -23.78
C LYS A 115 41.91 -22.92 -24.35
N ALA A 116 43.12 -22.42 -24.08
CA ALA A 116 43.60 -21.16 -24.66
C ALA A 116 43.77 -21.24 -26.19
N LYS A 117 44.27 -22.35 -26.73
CA LYS A 117 44.31 -22.60 -28.18
C LYS A 117 42.90 -22.63 -28.76
N THR A 118 41.96 -23.33 -28.12
CA THR A 118 40.55 -23.41 -28.57
C THR A 118 39.85 -22.05 -28.60
N LEU A 119 39.96 -21.25 -27.54
CA LEU A 119 39.36 -19.90 -27.52
C LEU A 119 40.04 -18.96 -28.54
N SER A 120 41.34 -19.13 -28.77
CA SER A 120 42.07 -18.38 -29.81
C SER A 120 41.60 -18.79 -31.21
N ALA A 121 41.37 -20.07 -31.46
CA ALA A 121 40.84 -20.59 -32.71
C ALA A 121 39.42 -20.05 -32.99
N ALA A 122 38.56 -20.02 -31.96
CA ALA A 122 37.22 -19.44 -32.04
C ALA A 122 37.27 -17.97 -32.48
N ALA A 123 38.09 -17.16 -31.79
CA ALA A 123 38.27 -15.75 -32.09
C ALA A 123 38.86 -15.51 -33.50
N LEU A 124 39.87 -16.30 -33.89
CA LEU A 124 40.49 -16.23 -35.22
C LEU A 124 39.50 -16.58 -36.33
N ASN A 125 38.65 -17.60 -36.15
CA ASN A 125 37.66 -17.95 -37.15
C ASN A 125 36.58 -16.88 -37.27
N ARG A 126 36.09 -16.33 -36.16
CA ARG A 126 35.09 -15.28 -36.14
C ARG A 126 35.56 -13.98 -36.81
N VAL A 127 36.79 -13.53 -36.51
CA VAL A 127 37.31 -12.24 -36.98
C VAL A 127 37.40 -12.16 -38.51
N ASN A 128 37.48 -13.31 -39.21
CA ASN A 128 37.46 -13.38 -40.67
C ASN A 128 36.19 -12.78 -41.28
N PHE A 129 35.07 -12.81 -40.54
CA PHE A 129 33.77 -12.33 -40.98
C PHE A 129 33.37 -11.01 -40.32
N HIS A 130 34.27 -10.37 -39.56
CA HIS A 130 34.01 -9.04 -39.04
C HIS A 130 33.87 -8.04 -40.18
N GLU A 131 33.00 -7.05 -39.97
CA GLU A 131 32.75 -5.96 -40.90
C GLU A 131 33.13 -4.66 -40.21
N SER A 132 33.60 -3.68 -40.99
CA SER A 132 33.81 -2.34 -40.46
C SER A 132 32.47 -1.73 -40.10
N LEU A 133 32.32 -1.28 -38.86
CA LEU A 133 31.12 -0.57 -38.43
C LEU A 133 31.46 0.88 -38.11
N ASP A 134 30.59 1.79 -38.53
CA ASP A 134 30.71 3.21 -38.22
C ASP A 134 29.95 3.54 -36.95
N SER A 135 30.62 4.27 -36.07
CA SER A 135 30.07 4.67 -34.79
C SER A 135 29.26 5.95 -34.95
N ARG A 136 28.00 5.94 -34.51
CA ARG A 136 27.11 7.10 -34.61
C ARG A 136 27.28 7.99 -33.39
N THR A 137 27.25 9.30 -33.59
CA THR A 137 27.16 10.26 -32.50
C THR A 137 25.71 10.68 -32.29
N VAL A 138 25.35 10.89 -31.03
CA VAL A 138 24.06 11.43 -30.61
C VAL A 138 24.31 12.59 -29.66
N THR A 139 23.51 13.65 -29.78
CA THR A 139 23.57 14.80 -28.88
C THR A 139 23.15 14.38 -27.48
N ILE A 140 23.81 14.96 -26.47
CA ILE A 140 23.56 14.67 -25.06
C ILE A 140 22.63 15.73 -24.49
N ASN A 141 21.57 15.29 -23.81
CA ASN A 141 20.80 16.14 -22.90
C ASN A 141 21.65 16.42 -21.65
N PRO A 142 21.93 17.69 -21.29
CA PRO A 142 22.81 18.00 -20.18
C PRO A 142 22.17 17.77 -18.79
N ASN A 143 20.85 17.58 -18.72
CA ASN A 143 20.13 17.43 -17.46
C ASN A 143 20.49 16.10 -16.79
N VAL A 144 20.48 16.08 -15.45
CA VAL A 144 20.83 14.90 -14.65
C VAL A 144 19.68 14.52 -13.73
N LEU A 145 19.38 13.23 -13.64
CA LEU A 145 18.48 12.68 -12.61
C LEU A 145 19.31 12.13 -11.45
N ILE A 146 18.89 12.39 -10.22
CA ILE A 146 19.45 11.80 -9.01
C ILE A 146 18.33 11.07 -8.27
N VAL A 147 18.55 9.81 -7.92
CA VAL A 147 17.58 8.95 -7.24
C VAL A 147 18.05 8.67 -5.82
N GLY A 148 17.39 9.29 -4.84
CA GLY A 148 17.71 9.23 -3.41
C GLY A 148 18.32 10.54 -2.91
N GLY A 149 17.67 11.17 -1.92
CA GLY A 149 18.03 12.43 -1.29
C GLY A 149 18.81 12.29 0.02
N GLY A 150 19.55 11.19 0.20
CA GLY A 150 20.53 11.07 1.29
C GLY A 150 21.75 11.98 1.07
N ILE A 151 22.74 11.91 1.97
CA ILE A 151 23.95 12.76 1.88
C ILE A 151 24.68 12.65 0.52
N ALA A 152 24.74 11.46 -0.07
CA ALA A 152 25.35 11.26 -1.38
C ALA A 152 24.55 11.94 -2.50
N GLY A 153 23.23 11.77 -2.52
CA GLY A 153 22.38 12.40 -3.54
C GLY A 153 22.35 13.92 -3.43
N MET A 154 22.25 14.46 -2.21
CA MET A 154 22.34 15.90 -1.96
C MET A 154 23.69 16.47 -2.42
N GLN A 155 24.81 15.82 -2.10
CA GLN A 155 26.12 16.28 -2.54
C GLN A 155 26.23 16.30 -4.08
N ALA A 156 25.80 15.23 -4.74
CA ALA A 156 25.82 15.17 -6.20
C ALA A 156 24.92 16.26 -6.83
N ALA A 157 23.74 16.52 -6.24
CA ALA A 157 22.84 17.56 -6.70
C ALA A 157 23.45 18.96 -6.57
N ILE A 158 24.09 19.24 -5.43
CA ILE A 158 24.79 20.50 -5.16
C ILE A 158 25.93 20.69 -6.16
N ASP A 159 26.79 19.69 -6.37
CA ASP A 159 27.94 19.80 -7.25
C ASP A 159 27.54 20.04 -8.71
N ILE A 160 26.49 19.37 -9.19
CA ILE A 160 25.97 19.54 -10.55
C ILE A 160 25.22 20.87 -10.70
N GLY A 161 24.38 21.22 -9.73
CA GLY A 161 23.64 22.48 -9.74
C GLY A 161 24.56 23.69 -9.67
N ASN A 162 25.64 23.63 -8.88
CA ASN A 162 26.67 24.67 -8.81
C ASN A 162 27.51 24.78 -10.10
N ALA A 163 27.54 23.72 -10.92
CA ALA A 163 28.08 23.76 -12.27
C ALA A 163 27.10 24.34 -13.31
N GLY A 164 25.88 24.71 -12.90
CA GLY A 164 24.88 25.37 -13.74
C GLY A 164 24.03 24.42 -14.61
N LEU A 165 23.98 23.13 -14.28
CA LEU A 165 23.16 22.15 -15.00
C LEU A 165 21.92 21.77 -14.22
N GLN A 166 20.81 21.57 -14.92
CA GLN A 166 19.54 21.14 -14.33
C GLN A 166 19.66 19.74 -13.73
N VAL A 167 19.20 19.62 -12.48
CA VAL A 167 19.12 18.38 -11.71
C VAL A 167 17.67 18.12 -11.31
N TYR A 168 17.20 16.90 -11.53
CA TYR A 168 15.98 16.39 -10.92
C TYR A 168 16.37 15.49 -9.76
N LEU A 169 16.06 15.87 -8.52
CA LEU A 169 16.38 15.08 -7.33
C LEU A 169 15.11 14.40 -6.80
N VAL A 170 15.02 13.09 -6.98
CA VAL A 170 13.86 12.27 -6.57
C VAL A 170 14.12 11.65 -5.20
N GLU A 171 13.25 11.94 -4.24
CA GLU A 171 13.27 11.39 -2.88
C GLU A 171 11.94 10.71 -2.54
N LYS A 172 12.03 9.46 -2.08
CA LYS A 172 10.89 8.59 -1.74
C LYS A 172 10.11 9.12 -0.55
N ASP A 173 10.83 9.62 0.45
CA ASP A 173 10.27 10.10 1.71
C ASP A 173 9.79 11.55 1.59
N THR A 174 9.15 12.04 2.65
CA THR A 174 8.64 13.41 2.72
C THR A 174 9.74 14.47 2.81
N THR A 175 10.99 14.06 3.06
CA THR A 175 12.15 14.90 3.30
C THR A 175 13.42 14.27 2.76
N ILE A 176 14.36 15.10 2.32
CA ILE A 176 15.76 14.70 2.09
C ILE A 176 16.51 14.56 3.42
N GLY A 177 17.76 14.07 3.35
CA GLY A 177 18.66 13.89 4.49
C GLY A 177 19.10 12.43 4.68
N GLY A 178 18.17 11.48 4.53
CA GLY A 178 18.41 10.05 4.79
C GLY A 178 18.88 9.77 6.22
N HIS A 179 19.51 8.62 6.45
CA HIS A 179 19.93 8.17 7.79
C HIS A 179 20.91 9.13 8.49
N MET A 180 21.72 9.90 7.75
CA MET A 180 22.64 10.86 8.35
C MET A 180 21.91 11.85 9.28
N LEU A 181 20.70 12.28 8.90
CA LEU A 181 19.93 13.25 9.67
C LEU A 181 19.15 12.61 10.83
N GLN A 182 19.12 11.28 10.91
CA GLN A 182 18.62 10.57 12.10
C GLN A 182 19.69 10.46 13.19
N TYR A 183 20.98 10.57 12.83
CA TYR A 183 22.09 10.49 13.78
C TYR A 183 22.17 11.72 14.66
N ASP A 184 22.70 11.54 15.86
CA ASP A 184 23.01 12.66 16.76
C ASP A 184 24.33 13.34 16.37
N LYS A 185 25.42 12.59 16.45
CA LYS A 185 26.79 13.02 16.07
C LYS A 185 27.35 12.17 14.95
N THR A 186 28.43 12.64 14.32
CA THR A 186 29.19 11.92 13.31
C THR A 186 30.62 11.68 13.76
N PHE A 187 31.14 10.46 13.58
CA PHE A 187 32.54 10.15 13.87
C PHE A 187 33.46 10.60 12.72
N PRO A 188 34.75 10.84 12.96
CA PRO A 188 35.44 10.82 14.26
C PRO A 188 35.41 12.18 14.98
N THR A 189 34.90 13.23 14.32
CA THR A 189 34.96 14.62 14.82
C THR A 189 33.96 14.92 15.91
N LEU A 190 32.91 14.11 16.04
CA LEU A 190 31.77 14.31 16.95
C LEU A 190 30.94 15.57 16.63
N ASP A 191 31.01 16.03 15.38
CA ASP A 191 30.12 17.07 14.89
C ASP A 191 28.68 16.61 14.94
N CYS A 192 27.78 17.52 15.32
CA CYS A 192 26.35 17.27 15.23
C CYS A 192 25.95 17.02 13.77
N ALA A 193 25.29 15.88 13.51
CA ALA A 193 24.93 15.49 12.15
C ALA A 193 24.01 16.52 11.49
N ALA A 194 23.08 17.11 12.27
CA ALA A 194 22.21 18.18 11.80
C ALA A 194 22.97 19.47 11.49
N CYS A 195 24.02 19.82 12.26
CA CYS A 195 24.81 21.04 12.01
C CYS A 195 25.53 21.03 10.66
N ILE A 196 25.96 19.85 10.19
CA ILE A 196 26.62 19.70 8.88
C ILE A 196 25.66 19.26 7.76
N GLY A 197 24.58 18.55 8.10
CA GLY A 197 23.59 18.03 7.16
C GLY A 197 22.53 19.05 6.76
N THR A 198 21.99 19.80 7.72
CA THR A 198 20.91 20.77 7.47
C THR A 198 21.32 21.87 6.48
N PRO A 199 22.53 22.47 6.56
CA PRO A 199 22.98 23.43 5.55
C PRO A 199 22.97 22.84 4.13
N LYS A 200 23.36 21.57 3.96
CA LYS A 200 23.31 20.89 2.66
C LYS A 200 21.89 20.64 2.18
N MET A 201 20.96 20.29 3.08
CA MET A 201 19.55 20.15 2.73
C MET A 201 18.97 21.48 2.24
N VAL A 202 19.26 22.58 2.94
CA VAL A 202 18.80 23.93 2.57
C VAL A 202 19.43 24.36 1.26
N GLU A 203 20.74 24.18 1.08
CA GLU A 203 21.45 24.48 -0.17
C GLU A 203 20.85 23.70 -1.34
N THR A 204 20.59 22.40 -1.17
CA THR A 204 19.95 21.56 -2.20
C THR A 204 18.57 22.11 -2.59
N ALA A 205 17.73 22.47 -1.62
CA ALA A 205 16.37 22.94 -1.89
C ALA A 205 16.29 24.39 -2.42
N GLN A 206 17.30 25.22 -2.13
CA GLN A 206 17.37 26.61 -2.59
C GLN A 206 18.17 26.76 -3.90
N ASN A 207 18.86 25.71 -4.35
CA ASN A 207 19.63 25.75 -5.59
C ASN A 207 18.68 25.90 -6.80
N PRO A 208 18.82 26.95 -7.63
CA PRO A 208 17.90 27.24 -8.73
C PRO A 208 17.96 26.20 -9.86
N PHE A 209 18.99 25.36 -9.90
CA PHE A 209 19.15 24.29 -10.88
C PHE A 209 18.70 22.92 -10.34
N VAL A 210 18.27 22.82 -9.08
CA VAL A 210 17.81 21.57 -8.48
C VAL A 210 16.30 21.59 -8.33
N GLU A 211 15.62 20.75 -9.10
CA GLU A 211 14.20 20.45 -8.91
C GLU A 211 14.05 19.31 -7.90
N LEU A 212 13.73 19.66 -6.65
CA LEU A 212 13.53 18.70 -5.57
C LEU A 212 12.12 18.08 -5.60
N MET A 213 12.05 16.78 -5.85
CA MET A 213 10.83 15.98 -5.90
C MET A 213 10.78 15.00 -4.71
N THR A 214 10.24 15.45 -3.57
CA THR A 214 9.95 14.56 -2.41
C THR A 214 8.64 13.79 -2.60
N LEU A 215 8.43 12.73 -1.82
CA LEU A 215 7.31 11.79 -2.02
C LEU A 215 7.24 11.26 -3.46
N SER A 216 8.38 11.11 -4.12
CA SER A 216 8.47 10.76 -5.54
C SER A 216 9.35 9.54 -5.74
N GLN A 217 8.98 8.71 -6.71
CA GLN A 217 9.70 7.48 -7.04
C GLN A 217 9.79 7.33 -8.56
N VAL A 218 10.92 6.80 -9.03
CA VAL A 218 11.09 6.45 -10.44
C VAL A 218 10.34 5.14 -10.71
N GLU A 219 9.37 5.16 -11.63
CA GLU A 219 8.62 3.97 -12.02
C GLU A 219 9.19 3.31 -13.27
N GLU A 220 9.78 4.10 -14.17
CA GLU A 220 10.25 3.61 -15.46
C GLU A 220 11.37 4.48 -16.02
N VAL A 221 12.38 3.84 -16.61
CA VAL A 221 13.43 4.50 -17.38
C VAL A 221 13.50 3.84 -18.75
N SER A 222 13.42 4.67 -19.79
CA SER A 222 13.64 4.24 -21.17
C SER A 222 14.68 5.16 -21.84
N GLY A 223 15.19 4.74 -23.00
CA GLY A 223 16.19 5.49 -23.75
C GLY A 223 17.63 4.98 -23.56
N TYR A 224 18.60 5.86 -23.74
CA TYR A 224 20.02 5.51 -23.80
C TYR A 224 20.92 6.63 -23.26
N ILE A 225 22.22 6.35 -23.13
CA ILE A 225 23.22 7.31 -22.68
C ILE A 225 23.04 8.66 -23.40
N GLY A 226 22.91 9.73 -22.62
CA GLY A 226 22.67 11.08 -23.13
C GLY A 226 21.20 11.41 -23.44
N ASN A 227 20.29 10.44 -23.52
CA ASN A 227 18.88 10.64 -23.87
C ASN A 227 17.97 9.61 -23.17
N TYR A 228 17.87 9.71 -21.85
CA TYR A 228 16.91 8.96 -21.04
C TYR A 228 15.59 9.72 -20.91
N THR A 229 14.48 9.00 -21.00
CA THR A 229 13.15 9.47 -20.62
C THR A 229 12.75 8.72 -19.36
N VAL A 230 12.44 9.46 -18.30
CA VAL A 230 12.17 8.91 -16.97
C VAL A 230 10.78 9.30 -16.52
N ARG A 231 9.99 8.28 -16.14
CA ARG A 231 8.64 8.44 -15.61
C ARG A 231 8.70 8.37 -14.08
N ILE A 232 8.35 9.48 -13.44
CA ILE A 232 8.41 9.67 -11.99
C ILE A 232 7.00 9.77 -11.45
N ARG A 233 6.65 8.91 -10.50
CA ARG A 233 5.39 9.03 -9.75
C ARG A 233 5.59 9.84 -8.50
N LYS A 234 4.89 10.95 -8.39
CA LYS A 234 4.81 11.76 -7.18
C LYS A 234 3.53 11.42 -6.45
N LYS A 235 3.67 10.88 -5.24
CA LYS A 235 2.55 10.57 -4.35
C LYS A 235 1.87 11.87 -3.89
N ALA A 236 0.56 11.78 -3.66
CA ALA A 236 -0.19 12.89 -3.10
C ALA A 236 0.35 13.20 -1.69
N ARG A 237 0.83 14.43 -1.51
CA ARG A 237 1.23 14.95 -0.18
C ARG A 237 0.02 15.35 0.65
N TYR A 238 -1.11 15.64 -0.01
CA TYR A 238 -2.32 16.25 0.53
C TYR A 238 -2.11 17.63 1.19
N VAL A 239 -0.95 18.23 0.92
CA VAL A 239 -0.55 19.55 1.39
C VAL A 239 0.20 20.22 0.25
N ASN A 240 -0.32 21.35 -0.23
CA ASN A 240 0.25 22.09 -1.36
C ASN A 240 1.34 23.09 -0.90
N HIS A 241 1.92 23.81 -1.87
CA HIS A 241 3.04 24.73 -1.67
C HIS A 241 2.71 25.96 -0.79
N ARG A 242 1.44 26.23 -0.48
CA ARG A 242 1.04 27.33 0.43
C ARG A 242 1.34 27.03 1.90
N CYS A 243 1.80 25.82 2.22
CA CYS A 243 2.12 25.42 3.58
C CYS A 243 3.29 26.25 4.14
N THR A 244 3.11 26.78 5.35
CA THR A 244 4.14 27.53 6.08
C THR A 244 4.93 26.65 7.06
N GLY A 245 4.51 25.41 7.26
CA GLY A 245 5.13 24.48 8.22
C GLY A 245 4.89 24.82 9.70
N CYS A 246 3.83 25.57 10.04
CA CYS A 246 3.53 26.02 11.41
C CYS A 246 3.17 24.89 12.40
N GLY A 247 2.47 23.84 11.97
CA GLY A 247 2.13 22.68 12.79
C GLY A 247 0.73 22.69 13.44
N GLU A 248 -0.08 23.74 13.25
CA GLU A 248 -1.45 23.80 13.78
C GLU A 248 -2.35 22.66 13.30
N CYS A 249 -2.15 22.20 12.07
CA CYS A 249 -2.90 21.06 11.54
C CYS A 249 -2.60 19.75 12.28
N ALA A 250 -1.39 19.58 12.83
CA ALA A 250 -1.01 18.40 13.61
C ALA A 250 -1.52 18.48 15.05
N SER A 251 -1.62 19.68 15.65
CA SER A 251 -2.12 19.83 17.03
C SER A 251 -3.58 19.39 17.17
N VAL A 252 -4.40 19.58 16.13
CA VAL A 252 -5.82 19.17 16.09
C VAL A 252 -6.06 17.73 15.59
N CYS A 253 -5.01 17.03 15.15
CA CYS A 253 -5.17 15.70 14.56
C CYS A 253 -5.47 14.64 15.63
N PRO A 254 -6.60 13.90 15.52
CA PRO A 254 -6.99 12.89 16.52
C PRO A 254 -6.22 11.57 16.40
N VAL A 255 -5.63 11.31 15.22
CA VAL A 255 -5.01 10.02 14.90
C VAL A 255 -3.54 10.03 15.32
N GLU A 256 -3.14 8.96 15.99
CA GLU A 256 -1.76 8.69 16.39
C GLU A 256 -1.24 7.43 15.70
N MET A 257 0.01 7.50 15.26
CA MET A 257 0.70 6.45 14.50
C MET A 257 2.16 6.37 14.94
N ASP A 258 2.80 5.22 14.76
CA ASP A 258 4.23 5.10 14.99
C ASP A 258 5.03 5.98 14.02
N SER A 259 6.04 6.69 14.53
CA SER A 259 6.98 7.47 13.72
C SER A 259 7.99 6.53 13.05
N PRO A 260 8.01 6.37 11.72
CA PRO A 260 9.05 5.61 11.05
C PRO A 260 10.43 6.26 11.21
N TRP A 261 10.47 7.60 11.29
CA TRP A 261 11.70 8.36 11.51
C TRP A 261 12.35 8.05 12.87
N ASP A 262 11.53 7.80 13.89
CA ASP A 262 11.98 7.43 15.24
C ASP A 262 11.86 5.93 15.52
N LEU A 263 11.74 5.10 14.48
CA LEU A 263 11.70 3.63 14.57
C LEU A 263 10.60 3.09 15.52
N GLY A 264 9.49 3.80 15.64
CA GLY A 264 8.39 3.44 16.56
C GLY A 264 8.64 3.76 18.04
N LEU A 265 9.74 4.46 18.38
CA LEU A 265 9.98 4.94 19.75
C LEU A 265 9.05 6.08 20.15
N LEU A 266 8.53 6.82 19.17
CA LEU A 266 7.61 7.95 19.36
C LEU A 266 6.35 7.78 18.50
N LYS A 267 5.21 8.19 19.05
CA LYS A 267 3.97 8.35 18.29
C LYS A 267 3.93 9.74 17.65
N ARG A 268 3.54 9.81 16.38
CA ARG A 268 3.27 11.04 15.62
C ARG A 268 1.80 11.09 15.19
N LYS A 269 1.39 12.20 14.60
CA LYS A 269 0.05 12.38 14.02
C LYS A 269 -0.03 11.90 12.57
N ALA A 270 -1.25 11.72 12.05
CA ALA A 270 -1.48 11.33 10.65
C ALA A 270 -1.09 12.43 9.66
N ILE A 271 -1.32 13.70 10.00
CA ILE A 271 -0.67 14.84 9.35
C ILE A 271 0.61 15.19 10.11
N TYR A 272 1.76 15.15 9.43
CA TYR A 272 3.06 15.18 10.09
C TYR A 272 4.14 15.84 9.24
N ARG A 273 5.23 16.17 9.92
CA ARG A 273 6.54 16.47 9.36
C ARG A 273 7.53 15.50 10.00
N SER A 274 8.38 14.85 9.22
CA SER A 274 9.21 13.73 9.71
C SER A 274 10.11 14.11 10.89
N PHE A 275 10.67 15.32 10.87
CA PHE A 275 11.45 15.88 11.97
C PHE A 275 11.45 17.42 11.88
N PRO A 276 11.88 18.16 12.91
CA PRO A 276 11.76 19.62 12.93
C PRO A 276 12.49 20.35 11.78
N GLN A 277 13.67 19.87 11.37
CA GLN A 277 14.49 20.46 10.32
C GLN A 277 14.28 19.81 8.93
N ALA A 278 13.17 19.09 8.74
CA ALA A 278 12.86 18.45 7.46
C ALA A 278 12.82 19.46 6.30
N VAL A 279 13.32 19.03 5.13
CA VAL A 279 13.32 19.81 3.90
C VAL A 279 12.67 19.00 2.77
N PRO A 280 11.63 19.52 2.10
CA PRO A 280 11.04 20.85 2.27
C PRO A 280 10.32 21.02 3.63
N ILE A 281 10.27 22.27 4.12
CA ILE A 281 9.58 22.61 5.37
C ILE A 281 8.06 22.62 5.09
N THR A 282 7.48 21.43 5.02
CA THR A 282 6.05 21.22 4.74
C THR A 282 5.56 19.94 5.40
N PHE A 283 4.25 19.82 5.54
CA PHE A 283 3.60 18.65 6.11
C PHE A 283 3.23 17.64 5.01
N ALA A 284 2.87 16.43 5.41
CA ALA A 284 2.22 15.43 4.57
C ALA A 284 1.12 14.75 5.39
N ILE A 285 0.11 14.19 4.70
CA ILE A 285 -0.90 13.34 5.34
C ILE A 285 -0.66 11.89 4.92
N ASP A 286 -0.56 10.99 5.89
CA ASP A 286 -0.59 9.56 5.59
C ASP A 286 -2.04 9.10 5.43
N LYS A 287 -2.45 8.92 4.18
CA LYS A 287 -3.68 8.24 3.79
C LYS A 287 -3.36 6.88 3.21
N TYR A 288 -4.09 5.87 3.68
CA TYR A 288 -4.05 4.49 3.19
C TYR A 288 -5.37 4.16 2.49
N ALA A 289 -5.54 2.91 2.09
CA ALA A 289 -6.80 2.44 1.52
C ALA A 289 -8.02 2.71 2.43
N THR A 290 -9.20 2.85 1.83
CA THR A 290 -10.45 3.12 2.54
C THR A 290 -10.69 2.08 3.64
N PRO A 291 -10.94 2.48 4.91
CA PRO A 291 -11.12 1.53 6.01
C PRO A 291 -12.22 0.49 5.73
N PRO A 292 -12.02 -0.80 6.08
CA PRO A 292 -13.00 -1.86 5.83
C PRO A 292 -14.38 -1.55 6.41
N CYS A 293 -14.44 -0.93 7.59
CA CYS A 293 -15.70 -0.53 8.23
C CYS A 293 -16.49 0.53 7.42
N ARG A 294 -15.81 1.37 6.63
CA ARG A 294 -16.44 2.32 5.71
C ARG A 294 -16.91 1.63 4.43
N ILE A 295 -16.11 0.71 3.89
CA ILE A 295 -16.48 -0.10 2.72
C ILE A 295 -17.70 -0.97 3.01
N ALA A 296 -17.72 -1.62 4.17
CA ALA A 296 -18.79 -2.51 4.61
C ALA A 296 -20.08 -1.78 4.99
N CYS A 297 -20.02 -0.48 5.25
CA CYS A 297 -21.21 0.33 5.47
C CYS A 297 -21.90 0.60 4.12
N PRO A 298 -23.15 0.15 3.90
CA PRO A 298 -23.84 0.38 2.63
C PRO A 298 -23.94 1.86 2.23
N ALA A 299 -24.06 2.77 3.21
CA ALA A 299 -24.10 4.21 2.97
C ALA A 299 -22.70 4.87 2.85
N GLY A 300 -21.61 4.13 3.03
CA GLY A 300 -20.24 4.64 2.92
C GLY A 300 -19.84 5.65 4.00
N THR A 301 -20.50 5.63 5.16
CA THR A 301 -20.25 6.57 6.27
C THR A 301 -18.79 6.52 6.73
N ASN A 302 -18.20 7.67 7.05
CA ASN A 302 -16.84 7.75 7.59
C ASN A 302 -16.77 7.27 9.05
N VAL A 303 -16.76 5.94 9.21
CA VAL A 303 -16.70 5.26 10.51
C VAL A 303 -15.49 5.67 11.33
N GLN A 304 -14.29 5.60 10.72
CA GLN A 304 -13.06 5.93 11.42
C GLN A 304 -13.07 7.39 11.92
N GLY A 305 -13.60 8.32 11.12
CA GLY A 305 -13.72 9.73 11.48
C GLY A 305 -14.53 9.97 12.75
N TYR A 306 -15.80 9.52 12.80
CA TYR A 306 -16.62 9.77 13.98
C TYR A 306 -16.18 8.97 15.21
N VAL A 307 -15.61 7.77 15.03
CA VAL A 307 -15.02 7.00 16.13
C VAL A 307 -13.88 7.78 16.78
N GLN A 308 -13.00 8.41 15.97
CA GLN A 308 -11.93 9.25 16.51
C GLN A 308 -12.44 10.53 17.17
N MET A 309 -13.54 11.11 16.68
CA MET A 309 -14.18 12.26 17.35
C MET A 309 -14.81 11.87 18.70
N VAL A 310 -15.44 10.70 18.79
CA VAL A 310 -15.97 10.15 20.04
C VAL A 310 -14.85 9.86 21.04
N LYS A 311 -13.70 9.32 20.59
CA LYS A 311 -12.49 9.16 21.42
C LYS A 311 -12.06 10.49 22.08
N MET A 312 -12.16 11.61 21.37
CA MET A 312 -11.83 12.94 21.89
C MET A 312 -12.95 13.59 22.73
N GLY A 313 -14.13 12.96 22.83
CA GLY A 313 -15.32 13.57 23.43
C GLY A 313 -15.94 14.70 22.58
N ASN A 314 -15.57 14.82 21.30
CA ASN A 314 -16.13 15.82 20.38
C ASN A 314 -17.35 15.26 19.64
N TYR A 315 -18.47 15.12 20.37
CA TYR A 315 -19.70 14.52 19.83
C TYR A 315 -20.34 15.35 18.72
N GLN A 316 -20.22 16.68 18.76
CA GLN A 316 -20.75 17.54 17.69
C GLN A 316 -20.04 17.27 16.36
N GLN A 317 -18.70 17.21 16.34
CA GLN A 317 -17.97 16.89 15.12
C GLN A 317 -18.19 15.45 14.68
N ALA A 318 -18.34 14.50 15.62
CA ALA A 318 -18.72 13.13 15.30
C ALA A 318 -20.07 13.08 14.55
N LEU A 319 -21.06 13.82 15.06
CA LEU A 319 -22.38 13.94 14.44
C LEU A 319 -22.31 14.61 13.06
N ASN A 320 -21.54 15.69 12.91
CA ASN A 320 -21.32 16.35 11.61
C ASN A 320 -20.78 15.36 10.57
N ILE A 321 -19.78 14.54 10.93
CA ILE A 321 -19.20 13.52 10.05
C ILE A 321 -20.23 12.45 9.67
N ILE A 322 -21.07 12.00 10.62
CA ILE A 322 -22.11 11.00 10.35
C ILE A 322 -23.12 11.57 9.35
N MET A 323 -23.56 12.81 9.56
CA MET A 323 -24.58 13.50 8.75
C MET A 323 -24.14 13.79 7.31
N GLU A 324 -22.84 13.75 7.00
CA GLU A 324 -22.34 13.83 5.61
C GLU A 324 -22.95 12.76 4.70
N ARG A 325 -23.23 11.56 5.23
CA ARG A 325 -23.77 10.42 4.47
C ARG A 325 -25.01 9.78 5.10
N LEU A 326 -25.42 10.20 6.30
CA LEU A 326 -26.46 9.53 7.06
C LEU A 326 -27.38 10.53 7.78
N PRO A 327 -28.58 10.83 7.21
CA PRO A 327 -29.48 11.84 7.77
C PRO A 327 -30.31 11.35 8.97
N LEU A 328 -30.14 10.08 9.38
CA LEU A 328 -30.86 9.43 10.48
C LEU A 328 -29.88 8.77 11.48
N PRO A 329 -28.94 9.54 12.06
CA PRO A 329 -27.83 9.02 12.85
C PRO A 329 -28.25 8.27 14.12
N GLY A 330 -29.18 8.81 14.89
CA GLY A 330 -29.76 8.28 16.12
C GLY A 330 -30.70 7.10 15.89
N VAL A 331 -31.49 7.09 14.80
CA VAL A 331 -32.24 5.88 14.38
C VAL A 331 -31.27 4.74 14.10
N LEU A 332 -30.25 4.98 13.26
CA LEU A 332 -29.27 3.95 12.89
C LEU A 332 -28.23 3.65 13.97
N GLY A 333 -28.18 4.44 15.04
CA GLY A 333 -27.52 4.07 16.28
C GLY A 333 -28.26 2.99 17.07
N ARG A 334 -29.55 2.75 16.77
CA ARG A 334 -30.41 1.80 17.49
C ARG A 334 -30.77 0.56 16.67
N VAL A 335 -31.05 0.74 15.37
CA VAL A 335 -31.66 -0.33 14.54
C VAL A 335 -30.75 -0.84 13.42
N CYS A 336 -29.49 -0.38 13.35
CA CYS A 336 -28.55 -0.83 12.33
C CYS A 336 -27.99 -2.22 12.68
N PRO A 337 -27.96 -3.17 11.72
CA PRO A 337 -27.33 -4.49 11.92
C PRO A 337 -25.81 -4.44 11.73
N HIS A 338 -25.21 -3.25 11.88
CA HIS A 338 -23.77 -3.00 11.98
C HIS A 338 -22.85 -3.85 11.07
N PRO A 339 -23.07 -3.90 9.74
CA PRO A 339 -22.21 -4.69 8.84
C PRO A 339 -20.74 -4.24 8.86
N CYS A 340 -20.50 -2.98 9.25
CA CYS A 340 -19.18 -2.42 9.47
C CYS A 340 -18.37 -3.10 10.58
N GLU A 341 -19.02 -3.75 11.56
CA GLU A 341 -18.34 -4.46 12.64
C GLU A 341 -17.84 -5.84 12.20
N ASN A 342 -18.52 -6.48 11.25
CA ASN A 342 -18.14 -7.79 10.71
C ASN A 342 -16.78 -7.74 9.99
N GLU A 343 -16.47 -6.63 9.33
CA GLU A 343 -15.23 -6.41 8.59
C GLU A 343 -14.17 -5.63 9.40
N CYS A 344 -14.40 -5.42 10.70
CA CYS A 344 -13.50 -4.63 11.53
C CYS A 344 -12.18 -5.37 11.80
N ARG A 345 -11.06 -4.84 11.28
CA ARG A 345 -9.71 -5.42 11.48
C ARG A 345 -9.26 -5.52 12.94
N ARG A 346 -9.89 -4.80 13.89
CA ARG A 346 -9.61 -4.96 15.32
C ARG A 346 -9.91 -6.38 15.81
N ALA A 347 -10.83 -7.09 15.16
CA ALA A 347 -11.13 -8.50 15.44
C ALA A 347 -9.95 -9.46 15.19
N LEU A 348 -8.90 -9.02 14.48
CA LEU A 348 -7.65 -9.77 14.34
C LEU A 348 -6.76 -9.72 15.60
N ILE A 349 -7.04 -8.79 16.52
CA ILE A 349 -6.32 -8.63 17.80
C ILE A 349 -7.17 -9.19 18.93
N ASP A 350 -8.40 -8.68 19.06
CA ASP A 350 -9.36 -9.12 20.06
C ASP A 350 -10.77 -9.22 19.46
N THR A 351 -11.57 -8.16 19.51
CA THR A 351 -12.96 -8.12 19.03
C THR A 351 -13.24 -6.82 18.30
N ALA A 352 -14.23 -6.83 17.40
CA ALA A 352 -14.64 -5.63 16.68
C ALA A 352 -14.97 -4.44 17.61
N ILE A 353 -14.87 -3.24 17.05
CA ILE A 353 -15.33 -2.01 17.70
C ILE A 353 -16.85 -1.97 17.69
N SER A 354 -17.50 -1.54 18.77
CA SER A 354 -18.95 -1.28 18.87
C SER A 354 -19.34 0.00 18.10
N ILE A 355 -19.18 -0.05 16.78
CA ILE A 355 -19.36 1.07 15.86
C ILE A 355 -20.78 1.62 15.91
N ARG A 356 -21.80 0.76 15.99
CA ARG A 356 -23.21 1.20 16.10
C ARG A 356 -23.45 2.02 17.36
N ASP A 357 -22.96 1.54 18.50
CA ASP A 357 -23.20 2.18 19.79
C ASP A 357 -22.42 3.49 19.91
N LEU A 358 -21.21 3.57 19.33
CA LEU A 358 -20.48 4.85 19.23
C LEU A 358 -21.19 5.88 18.34
N LYS A 359 -21.82 5.43 17.24
CA LYS A 359 -22.68 6.30 16.42
C LYS A 359 -23.86 6.83 17.22
N ARG A 360 -24.49 5.96 18.02
CA ARG A 360 -25.59 6.33 18.90
C ARG A 360 -25.17 7.42 19.89
N VAL A 361 -24.04 7.25 20.57
CA VAL A 361 -23.51 8.25 21.51
C VAL A 361 -23.32 9.61 20.83
N ALA A 362 -22.73 9.62 19.62
CA ALA A 362 -22.56 10.85 18.86
C ALA A 362 -23.91 11.52 18.51
N ALA A 363 -24.93 10.74 18.18
CA ALA A 363 -26.27 11.24 17.86
C ALA A 363 -27.05 11.72 19.09
N ASP A 364 -26.91 11.03 20.22
CA ASP A 364 -27.66 11.33 21.45
C ASP A 364 -27.06 12.53 22.20
N LEU A 365 -25.73 12.72 22.16
CA LEU A 365 -25.02 13.82 22.84
C LEU A 365 -24.72 15.03 21.93
N GLY A 366 -24.71 14.85 20.61
CA GLY A 366 -24.57 15.95 19.65
C GLY A 366 -25.87 16.73 19.46
N ASP A 367 -25.75 18.01 19.11
CA ASP A 367 -26.90 18.85 18.79
C ASP A 367 -27.14 18.85 17.27
N LEU A 368 -28.23 18.17 16.85
CA LEU A 368 -28.66 18.14 15.45
C LEU A 368 -28.95 19.54 14.89
N ALA A 369 -29.36 20.51 15.72
CA ALA A 369 -29.62 21.88 15.26
C ALA A 369 -28.33 22.63 14.86
N GLN A 370 -27.17 22.19 15.35
CA GLN A 370 -25.86 22.79 15.05
C GLN A 370 -25.12 22.10 13.90
N VAL A 371 -25.70 21.04 13.32
CA VAL A 371 -25.10 20.36 12.17
C VAL A 371 -25.09 21.31 10.97
N PRO A 372 -23.93 21.59 10.36
CA PRO A 372 -23.86 22.47 9.20
C PRO A 372 -24.56 21.81 8.00
N VAL A 373 -25.63 22.45 7.52
CA VAL A 373 -26.34 22.02 6.31
C VAL A 373 -25.84 22.87 5.14
N ALA A 374 -24.95 22.30 4.32
CA ALA A 374 -24.49 22.96 3.11
C ALA A 374 -25.59 22.94 2.04
N MET A 375 -26.19 24.10 1.77
CA MET A 375 -27.21 24.28 0.75
C MET A 375 -26.57 24.77 -0.56
N GLY A 376 -26.80 24.03 -1.64
CA GLY A 376 -26.50 24.46 -3.00
C GLY A 376 -27.40 25.62 -3.47
N PRO A 377 -27.11 26.21 -4.64
CA PRO A 377 -27.91 27.30 -5.17
C PRO A 377 -29.35 26.84 -5.42
N GLU A 378 -30.33 27.69 -5.06
CA GLU A 378 -31.76 27.40 -5.28
C GLU A 378 -32.05 27.07 -6.74
N ARG A 379 -32.80 25.97 -6.95
CA ARG A 379 -33.20 25.46 -8.25
C ARG A 379 -34.71 25.57 -8.40
N ASN A 380 -35.17 25.93 -9.59
CA ASN A 380 -36.61 26.09 -9.85
C ASN A 380 -37.34 24.75 -10.00
N GLN A 381 -36.60 23.66 -10.25
CA GLN A 381 -37.17 22.33 -10.44
C GLN A 381 -37.85 21.79 -9.18
N GLN A 382 -39.03 21.20 -9.35
CA GLN A 382 -39.84 20.61 -8.29
C GLN A 382 -39.80 19.09 -8.33
N ILE A 383 -39.56 18.46 -7.18
CA ILE A 383 -39.43 17.02 -7.06
C ILE A 383 -40.47 16.48 -6.08
N ALA A 384 -41.23 15.47 -6.52
CA ALA A 384 -42.17 14.75 -5.68
C ALA A 384 -41.51 13.48 -5.11
N VAL A 385 -41.56 13.31 -3.79
CA VAL A 385 -41.09 12.12 -3.08
C VAL A 385 -42.31 11.41 -2.51
N VAL A 386 -42.68 10.26 -3.04
CA VAL A 386 -43.83 9.47 -2.60
C VAL A 386 -43.36 8.42 -1.60
N GLY A 387 -43.71 8.61 -0.32
CA GLY A 387 -43.31 7.79 0.81
C GLY A 387 -42.20 8.42 1.66
N SER A 388 -42.43 8.51 2.97
CA SER A 388 -41.50 9.13 3.94
C SER A 388 -40.67 8.11 4.75
N GLY A 389 -40.43 6.92 4.18
CA GLY A 389 -39.51 5.94 4.78
C GLY A 389 -38.03 6.37 4.70
N PRO A 390 -37.09 5.55 5.19
CA PRO A 390 -35.66 5.89 5.20
C PRO A 390 -35.11 6.33 3.84
N ALA A 391 -35.50 5.63 2.76
CA ALA A 391 -35.11 5.98 1.40
C ALA A 391 -35.68 7.34 0.97
N GLY A 392 -36.98 7.58 1.22
CA GLY A 392 -37.65 8.84 0.89
C GLY A 392 -37.09 10.04 1.64
N LEU A 393 -36.87 9.91 2.94
CA LEU A 393 -36.25 10.96 3.77
C LEU A 393 -34.82 11.27 3.29
N THR A 394 -34.05 10.23 2.94
CA THR A 394 -32.69 10.41 2.39
C THR A 394 -32.71 11.14 1.05
N VAL A 395 -33.57 10.71 0.12
CA VAL A 395 -33.72 11.35 -1.19
C VAL A 395 -34.14 12.80 -1.03
N ALA A 396 -35.12 13.08 -0.17
CA ALA A 396 -35.61 14.42 0.06
C ALA A 396 -34.54 15.33 0.67
N TYR A 397 -33.82 14.86 1.68
CA TYR A 397 -32.76 15.62 2.35
C TYR A 397 -31.63 16.03 1.40
N TYR A 398 -31.05 15.07 0.66
CA TYR A 398 -29.88 15.36 -0.18
C TYR A 398 -30.25 16.06 -1.51
N LEU A 399 -31.45 15.85 -2.05
CA LEU A 399 -31.93 16.69 -3.17
C LEU A 399 -32.19 18.12 -2.71
N ARG A 400 -32.73 18.29 -1.50
CA ARG A 400 -32.92 19.64 -0.95
C ARG A 400 -31.58 20.34 -0.74
N GLN A 401 -30.57 19.67 -0.21
CA GLN A 401 -29.20 20.19 -0.13
C GLN A 401 -28.61 20.57 -1.49
N LYS A 402 -29.00 19.92 -2.59
CA LYS A 402 -28.60 20.30 -3.96
C LYS A 402 -29.38 21.50 -4.52
N GLY A 403 -30.27 22.11 -3.73
CA GLY A 403 -31.05 23.29 -4.08
C GLY A 403 -32.41 23.02 -4.69
N PHE A 404 -32.82 21.76 -4.86
CA PHE A 404 -34.13 21.42 -5.43
C PHE A 404 -35.29 21.75 -4.47
N LYS A 405 -36.48 22.03 -5.03
CA LYS A 405 -37.72 22.15 -4.26
C LYS A 405 -38.33 20.76 -4.11
N VAL A 406 -38.50 20.30 -2.87
CA VAL A 406 -38.94 18.92 -2.61
C VAL A 406 -40.26 18.91 -1.85
N THR A 407 -41.21 18.11 -2.32
CA THR A 407 -42.46 17.79 -1.61
C THR A 407 -42.54 16.30 -1.33
N ILE A 408 -42.68 15.92 -0.06
CA ILE A 408 -42.93 14.54 0.38
C ILE A 408 -44.43 14.32 0.49
N PHE A 409 -44.93 13.26 -0.12
CA PHE A 409 -46.29 12.76 0.00
C PHE A 409 -46.29 11.48 0.84
N GLU A 410 -46.91 11.52 2.01
CA GLU A 410 -47.00 10.39 2.95
C GLU A 410 -48.46 9.95 3.11
N ARG A 411 -48.71 8.64 2.96
CA ARG A 411 -50.05 8.07 3.03
C ARG A 411 -50.62 8.05 4.45
N HIS A 412 -49.77 7.95 5.46
CA HIS A 412 -50.14 7.93 6.87
C HIS A 412 -50.18 9.34 7.48
N GLU A 413 -50.73 9.45 8.68
CA GLU A 413 -50.87 10.73 9.40
C GLU A 413 -49.53 11.34 9.82
N LYS A 414 -48.49 10.52 9.99
CA LYS A 414 -47.15 10.92 10.41
C LYS A 414 -46.06 10.31 9.52
N PRO A 415 -44.96 11.03 9.28
CA PRO A 415 -43.84 10.54 8.49
C PRO A 415 -42.99 9.48 9.22
N GLY A 416 -42.16 8.77 8.46
CA GLY A 416 -41.18 7.79 8.96
C GLY A 416 -41.35 6.38 8.41
N GLY A 417 -42.43 6.09 7.67
CA GLY A 417 -42.67 4.78 7.06
C GLY A 417 -42.53 3.61 8.04
N MET A 418 -41.81 2.55 7.65
CA MET A 418 -41.61 1.38 8.51
C MET A 418 -40.78 1.65 9.78
N LEU A 419 -40.01 2.75 9.85
CA LEU A 419 -39.35 3.14 11.10
C LEU A 419 -40.37 3.46 12.19
N ARG A 420 -41.44 4.19 11.81
CA ARG A 420 -42.51 4.58 12.74
C ARG A 420 -43.51 3.45 12.98
N TRP A 421 -43.87 2.75 11.92
CA TRP A 421 -45.01 1.82 11.95
C TRP A 421 -44.63 0.35 12.11
N GLY A 422 -43.34 0.00 11.98
CA GLY A 422 -42.87 -1.39 12.02
C GLY A 422 -41.85 -1.69 13.11
N ILE A 423 -41.23 -0.68 13.72
CA ILE A 423 -40.26 -0.85 14.80
C ILE A 423 -40.91 -0.44 16.13
N PRO A 424 -40.93 -1.30 17.17
CA PRO A 424 -41.53 -0.96 18.46
C PRO A 424 -40.82 0.19 19.18
N ASP A 425 -41.59 0.99 19.94
CA ASP A 425 -41.11 2.14 20.71
C ASP A 425 -39.94 1.82 21.66
N TYR A 426 -39.91 0.61 22.22
CA TYR A 426 -38.85 0.17 23.14
C TYR A 426 -37.48 0.02 22.46
N ARG A 427 -37.44 -0.09 21.12
CA ARG A 427 -36.22 -0.20 20.31
C ARG A 427 -35.93 1.10 19.56
N LEU A 428 -36.97 1.79 19.08
CA LEU A 428 -36.84 3.10 18.46
C LEU A 428 -37.85 4.07 19.06
N PRO A 429 -37.43 4.90 20.03
CA PRO A 429 -38.32 5.87 20.64
C PRO A 429 -38.87 6.87 19.61
N PRO A 430 -40.18 7.16 19.58
CA PRO A 430 -40.78 8.11 18.64
C PRO A 430 -40.13 9.49 18.65
N ALA A 431 -39.72 9.97 19.84
CA ALA A 431 -39.08 11.28 20.01
C ALA A 431 -37.71 11.39 19.29
N VAL A 432 -36.97 10.28 19.17
CA VAL A 432 -35.70 10.25 18.42
C VAL A 432 -35.99 10.39 16.93
N LEU A 433 -36.95 9.62 16.42
CA LEU A 433 -37.36 9.68 15.02
C LEU A 433 -37.95 11.05 14.65
N ASP A 434 -38.81 11.62 15.50
CA ASP A 434 -39.41 12.93 15.27
C ASP A 434 -38.34 14.02 15.20
N ARG A 435 -37.36 14.01 16.13
CA ARG A 435 -36.25 14.98 16.12
C ARG A 435 -35.46 14.97 14.81
N GLU A 436 -35.17 13.80 14.27
CA GLU A 436 -34.41 13.68 13.01
C GLU A 436 -35.24 14.06 11.79
N ILE A 437 -36.51 13.66 11.75
CA ILE A 437 -37.42 14.07 10.68
C ILE A 437 -37.62 15.59 10.70
N ASP A 438 -37.81 16.19 11.88
CA ASP A 438 -37.95 17.64 12.03
C ASP A 438 -36.71 18.38 11.54
N HIS A 439 -35.50 17.87 11.82
CA HIS A 439 -34.26 18.41 11.27
C HIS A 439 -34.23 18.34 9.73
N ILE A 440 -34.63 17.20 9.15
CA ILE A 440 -34.71 17.03 7.69
C ILE A 440 -35.71 18.03 7.10
N LEU A 441 -36.91 18.13 7.65
CA LEU A 441 -37.96 19.03 7.18
C LEU A 441 -37.56 20.51 7.34
N GLY A 442 -36.79 20.84 8.37
CA GLY A 442 -36.23 22.17 8.63
C GLY A 442 -35.34 22.72 7.50
N THR A 443 -34.91 21.88 6.55
CA THR A 443 -34.18 22.31 5.34
C THR A 443 -35.07 22.99 4.27
N GLY A 444 -36.40 23.07 4.51
CA GLY A 444 -37.37 23.67 3.59
C GLY A 444 -38.13 22.65 2.73
N ILE A 445 -38.21 21.40 3.18
CA ILE A 445 -38.97 20.33 2.50
C ILE A 445 -40.45 20.46 2.87
N THR A 446 -41.34 20.41 1.88
CA THR A 446 -42.78 20.43 2.12
C THR A 446 -43.28 19.01 2.40
N LEU A 447 -44.02 18.79 3.49
CA LEU A 447 -44.62 17.49 3.83
C LEU A 447 -46.14 17.53 3.67
N ARG A 448 -46.71 16.56 2.97
CA ARG A 448 -48.16 16.33 2.85
C ARG A 448 -48.50 14.93 3.36
N THR A 449 -49.00 14.84 4.58
CA THR A 449 -49.44 13.59 5.21
C THR A 449 -50.89 13.26 4.85
N GLY A 450 -51.31 12.01 5.08
CA GLY A 450 -52.64 11.53 4.75
C GLY A 450 -52.96 11.49 3.25
N THR A 451 -51.96 11.58 2.37
CA THR A 451 -52.14 11.59 0.91
C THR A 451 -51.44 10.40 0.26
N ALA A 452 -52.17 9.64 -0.56
CA ALA A 452 -51.69 8.38 -1.14
C ALA A 452 -51.79 8.40 -2.68
N LEU A 453 -50.73 7.91 -3.33
CA LEU A 453 -50.71 7.62 -4.77
C LEU A 453 -51.83 6.63 -5.11
N GLY A 454 -52.54 6.85 -6.21
CA GLY A 454 -53.68 6.02 -6.66
C GLY A 454 -55.00 6.27 -5.92
N ARG A 455 -55.00 7.06 -4.83
CA ARG A 455 -56.22 7.48 -4.11
C ARG A 455 -56.46 8.98 -4.23
N ASP A 456 -55.45 9.78 -3.89
CA ASP A 456 -55.56 11.25 -3.80
C ASP A 456 -54.88 11.96 -4.97
N PHE A 457 -53.86 11.34 -5.56
CA PHE A 457 -53.14 11.84 -6.74
C PHE A 457 -52.61 10.67 -7.59
N THR A 458 -52.23 10.97 -8.83
CA THR A 458 -51.64 10.03 -9.80
C THR A 458 -50.29 10.56 -10.28
N LEU A 459 -49.46 9.73 -10.93
CA LEU A 459 -48.21 10.19 -11.55
C LEU A 459 -48.49 11.26 -12.63
N LYS A 460 -49.60 11.11 -13.35
CA LYS A 460 -50.05 12.10 -14.35
C LYS A 460 -50.43 13.43 -13.71
N SER A 461 -51.13 13.42 -12.57
CA SER A 461 -51.50 14.67 -11.89
C SER A 461 -50.27 15.35 -11.28
N LEU A 462 -49.30 14.61 -10.74
CA LEU A 462 -48.03 15.21 -10.28
C LEU A 462 -47.27 15.90 -11.42
N ASN A 463 -47.22 15.29 -12.61
CA ASN A 463 -46.64 15.94 -13.78
C ASN A 463 -47.42 17.21 -14.16
N ALA A 464 -48.76 17.17 -14.15
CA ALA A 464 -49.60 18.33 -14.41
C ALA A 464 -49.46 19.45 -13.35
N ASP A 465 -49.16 19.10 -12.10
CA ASP A 465 -48.88 20.02 -10.99
C ASP A 465 -47.48 20.65 -11.08
N GLY A 466 -46.70 20.31 -12.10
CA GLY A 466 -45.40 20.91 -12.41
C GLY A 466 -44.21 20.27 -11.70
N PHE A 467 -44.32 19.00 -11.28
CA PHE A 467 -43.17 18.23 -10.79
C PHE A 467 -42.32 17.69 -11.96
N ASP A 468 -41.03 18.00 -11.96
CA ASP A 468 -40.07 17.65 -13.02
C ASP A 468 -39.59 16.19 -12.96
N ALA A 469 -39.63 15.60 -11.75
CA ALA A 469 -39.30 14.20 -11.49
C ALA A 469 -40.02 13.69 -10.23
N VAL A 470 -40.25 12.37 -10.18
CA VAL A 470 -40.93 11.69 -9.07
C VAL A 470 -40.06 10.55 -8.54
N PHE A 471 -39.93 10.44 -7.22
CA PHE A 471 -39.35 9.29 -6.54
C PHE A 471 -40.42 8.45 -5.84
N LEU A 472 -40.40 7.13 -6.05
CA LEU A 472 -41.28 6.14 -5.45
C LEU A 472 -40.55 5.37 -4.35
N GLY A 473 -40.75 5.80 -3.11
CA GLY A 473 -40.26 5.17 -1.88
C GLY A 473 -41.38 4.45 -1.11
N LEU A 474 -42.17 3.61 -1.81
CA LEU A 474 -43.43 3.04 -1.30
C LEU A 474 -43.26 2.05 -0.13
N GLY A 475 -42.07 1.47 0.05
CA GLY A 475 -41.79 0.46 1.06
C GLY A 475 -42.51 -0.88 0.82
N THR A 476 -42.37 -1.83 1.76
CA THR A 476 -43.06 -3.14 1.72
C THR A 476 -43.98 -3.27 2.94
N HIS A 477 -45.08 -2.53 2.92
CA HIS A 477 -45.99 -2.47 4.06
C HIS A 477 -47.06 -3.57 4.08
N GLY A 478 -47.12 -4.41 3.05
CA GLY A 478 -48.13 -5.45 2.89
C GLY A 478 -47.74 -6.75 3.61
N PRO A 479 -48.69 -7.42 4.27
CA PRO A 479 -48.46 -8.71 4.91
C PRO A 479 -48.26 -9.82 3.87
N VAL A 480 -47.54 -10.89 4.23
CA VAL A 480 -47.43 -12.11 3.41
C VAL A 480 -48.30 -13.19 4.04
N ASP A 481 -49.26 -13.70 3.27
CA ASP A 481 -50.19 -14.72 3.73
C ASP A 481 -49.45 -16.03 4.04
N LEU A 482 -49.82 -16.67 5.17
CA LEU A 482 -49.20 -17.91 5.64
C LEU A 482 -49.41 -19.08 4.67
N GLY A 483 -50.48 -19.01 3.85
CA GLY A 483 -50.70 -19.95 2.75
C GLY A 483 -51.01 -21.38 3.21
N ILE A 484 -51.60 -21.53 4.40
CA ILE A 484 -52.00 -22.80 5.00
C ILE A 484 -53.49 -22.81 5.34
N ASP A 485 -54.06 -24.00 5.51
CA ASP A 485 -55.47 -24.17 5.89
C ASP A 485 -55.82 -23.39 7.16
N ASN A 486 -56.94 -22.68 7.14
CA ASN A 486 -57.42 -21.76 8.20
C ASN A 486 -56.45 -20.62 8.56
N GLY A 487 -55.50 -20.27 7.68
CA GLY A 487 -54.53 -19.18 7.91
C GLY A 487 -55.13 -17.79 8.15
N ASN A 488 -56.42 -17.59 7.83
CA ASN A 488 -57.16 -16.34 8.03
C ASN A 488 -58.22 -16.43 9.14
N ALA A 489 -58.11 -17.41 10.05
CA ALA A 489 -59.03 -17.58 11.18
C ALA A 489 -58.94 -16.39 12.17
N LEU A 490 -60.03 -16.15 12.91
CA LEU A 490 -60.07 -15.11 13.94
C LEU A 490 -59.01 -15.39 15.02
N GLY A 491 -58.10 -14.44 15.26
CA GLY A 491 -56.95 -14.60 16.16
C GLY A 491 -55.64 -14.98 15.46
N VAL A 492 -55.65 -15.15 14.13
CA VAL A 492 -54.43 -15.04 13.32
C VAL A 492 -54.25 -13.57 12.94
N VAL A 493 -53.13 -12.94 13.32
CA VAL A 493 -52.87 -11.52 13.10
C VAL A 493 -51.48 -11.37 12.46
N ASP A 494 -51.37 -10.74 11.30
CA ASP A 494 -50.07 -10.52 10.67
C ASP A 494 -49.16 -9.63 11.53
N ALA A 495 -47.87 -9.93 11.57
CA ALA A 495 -46.91 -9.19 12.41
C ALA A 495 -46.78 -7.71 12.04
N VAL A 496 -46.84 -7.35 10.76
CA VAL A 496 -46.73 -5.96 10.30
C VAL A 496 -47.96 -5.17 10.70
N GLU A 497 -49.15 -5.77 10.59
CA GLU A 497 -50.40 -5.13 11.02
C GLU A 497 -50.47 -5.02 12.54
N PHE A 498 -50.06 -6.07 13.25
CA PHE A 498 -49.99 -6.09 14.71
C PHE A 498 -49.08 -5.00 15.27
N LEU A 499 -47.83 -4.94 14.79
CA LEU A 499 -46.86 -3.93 15.22
C LEU A 499 -47.33 -2.50 14.85
N ARG A 500 -47.94 -2.32 13.67
CA ARG A 500 -48.51 -1.04 13.26
C ARG A 500 -49.61 -0.57 14.20
N ALA A 501 -50.56 -1.45 14.54
CA ALA A 501 -51.65 -1.12 15.46
C ALA A 501 -51.10 -0.71 16.84
N VAL A 502 -50.10 -1.44 17.35
CA VAL A 502 -49.44 -1.13 18.62
C VAL A 502 -48.77 0.25 18.59
N ASN A 503 -48.04 0.55 17.53
CA ASN A 503 -47.36 1.85 17.36
C ASN A 503 -48.32 3.01 17.07
N GLN A 504 -49.55 2.72 16.61
CA GLN A 504 -50.64 3.70 16.52
C GLN A 504 -51.33 3.97 17.88
N GLY A 505 -50.93 3.26 18.93
CA GLY A 505 -51.48 3.40 20.27
C GLY A 505 -52.56 2.36 20.61
N GLU A 506 -52.89 1.44 19.70
CA GLU A 506 -53.84 0.35 19.94
C GLU A 506 -53.20 -0.80 20.75
N ARG A 507 -52.74 -0.49 21.97
CA ARG A 507 -52.09 -1.44 22.90
C ARG A 507 -53.10 -2.31 23.65
N LYS A 508 -53.99 -2.99 22.90
CA LYS A 508 -55.01 -3.89 23.44
C LYS A 508 -54.36 -5.17 23.94
N ALA A 509 -54.95 -5.79 24.97
CA ALA A 509 -54.48 -7.08 25.48
C ALA A 509 -54.52 -8.15 24.37
N ILE A 510 -53.43 -8.91 24.23
CA ILE A 510 -53.33 -10.03 23.31
C ILE A 510 -53.80 -11.33 23.97
N GLY A 511 -53.97 -12.40 23.20
CA GLY A 511 -54.25 -13.71 23.74
C GLY A 511 -53.20 -14.21 24.75
N LYS A 512 -53.59 -15.15 25.62
CA LYS A 512 -52.71 -15.62 26.71
C LYS A 512 -51.58 -16.49 26.17
N HIS A 513 -51.82 -17.29 25.13
CA HIS A 513 -50.88 -18.21 24.52
C HIS A 513 -50.63 -17.81 23.05
N VAL A 514 -49.53 -17.11 22.82
CA VAL A 514 -49.18 -16.55 21.51
C VAL A 514 -48.11 -17.40 20.82
N VAL A 515 -48.32 -17.74 19.55
CA VAL A 515 -47.29 -18.36 18.70
C VAL A 515 -46.90 -17.39 17.59
N VAL A 516 -45.62 -17.06 17.48
CA VAL A 516 -45.07 -16.19 16.41
C VAL A 516 -44.33 -17.05 15.41
N VAL A 517 -44.72 -17.02 14.14
CA VAL A 517 -44.11 -17.83 13.07
C VAL A 517 -43.09 -16.99 12.32
N GLY A 518 -41.80 -17.25 12.53
CA GLY A 518 -40.72 -16.51 11.87
C GLY A 518 -39.42 -16.52 12.66
N GLY A 519 -38.36 -15.97 12.08
CA GLY A 519 -37.04 -15.88 12.74
C GLY A 519 -36.26 -14.60 12.42
N GLY A 520 -36.89 -13.60 11.80
CA GLY A 520 -36.30 -12.29 11.53
C GLY A 520 -36.64 -11.25 12.60
N ASN A 521 -36.11 -10.03 12.49
CA ASN A 521 -36.31 -8.97 13.48
C ASN A 521 -37.80 -8.66 13.74
N VAL A 522 -38.65 -8.65 12.70
CA VAL A 522 -40.10 -8.47 12.85
C VAL A 522 -40.72 -9.55 13.75
N ALA A 523 -40.23 -10.80 13.68
CA ALA A 523 -40.72 -11.88 14.53
C ALA A 523 -40.28 -11.68 15.98
N MET A 524 -39.05 -11.21 16.21
CA MET A 524 -38.57 -10.89 17.56
C MET A 524 -39.37 -9.73 18.15
N ASP A 525 -39.57 -8.67 17.37
CA ASP A 525 -40.37 -7.50 17.76
C ASP A 525 -41.80 -7.90 18.13
N ALA A 526 -42.48 -8.68 17.27
CA ALA A 526 -43.83 -9.13 17.55
C ALA A 526 -43.90 -10.02 18.81
N ALA A 527 -42.94 -10.91 19.02
CA ALA A 527 -42.89 -11.77 20.21
C ALA A 527 -42.68 -10.96 21.50
N ARG A 528 -41.73 -10.03 21.48
CA ARG A 528 -41.39 -9.14 22.60
C ARG A 528 -42.52 -8.15 22.92
N VAL A 529 -43.21 -7.62 21.89
CA VAL A 529 -44.42 -6.81 22.07
C VAL A 529 -45.58 -7.64 22.65
N ALA A 530 -45.76 -8.90 22.21
CA ALA A 530 -46.81 -9.76 22.77
C ALA A 530 -46.64 -9.99 24.28
N VAL A 531 -45.40 -10.16 24.76
CA VAL A 531 -45.10 -10.22 26.21
C VAL A 531 -45.54 -8.94 26.91
N ARG A 532 -45.22 -7.77 26.34
CA ARG A 532 -45.60 -6.44 26.86
C ARG A 532 -47.10 -6.17 26.90
N LEU A 533 -47.87 -6.83 26.03
CA LEU A 533 -49.33 -6.77 26.02
C LEU A 533 -50.00 -7.81 26.94
N GLY A 534 -49.21 -8.52 27.76
CA GLY A 534 -49.71 -9.42 28.81
C GLY A 534 -49.86 -10.89 28.40
N ALA A 535 -49.22 -11.33 27.31
CA ALA A 535 -49.19 -12.74 26.97
C ALA A 535 -48.50 -13.56 28.08
N GLN A 536 -49.15 -14.64 28.53
CA GLN A 536 -48.61 -15.52 29.58
C GLN A 536 -47.56 -16.49 29.04
N ARG A 537 -47.70 -16.90 27.78
CA ARG A 537 -46.76 -17.77 27.09
C ARG A 537 -46.61 -17.32 25.64
N VAL A 538 -45.37 -17.02 25.23
CA VAL A 538 -45.03 -16.68 23.85
C VAL A 538 -44.04 -17.71 23.30
N THR A 539 -44.34 -18.28 22.13
CA THR A 539 -43.47 -19.24 21.44
C THR A 539 -43.12 -18.74 20.04
N VAL A 540 -41.83 -18.58 19.75
CA VAL A 540 -41.32 -18.37 18.40
C VAL A 540 -41.16 -19.73 17.70
N LEU A 541 -41.92 -19.94 16.64
CA LEU A 541 -41.86 -21.11 15.77
C LEU A 541 -40.98 -20.80 14.55
N TYR A 542 -39.85 -21.49 14.42
CA TYR A 542 -38.93 -21.30 13.29
C TYR A 542 -38.56 -22.60 12.59
N ARG A 543 -38.68 -22.61 11.26
CA ARG A 543 -38.51 -23.80 10.42
C ARG A 543 -37.06 -24.29 10.29
N ARG A 544 -36.07 -23.49 10.68
CA ARG A 544 -34.63 -23.85 10.67
C ARG A 544 -34.05 -23.81 12.10
N SER A 545 -32.74 -23.98 12.24
CA SER A 545 -32.07 -23.80 13.53
C SER A 545 -31.85 -22.31 13.83
N GLU A 546 -31.49 -22.00 15.06
CA GLU A 546 -31.16 -20.63 15.51
C GLU A 546 -29.93 -20.05 14.80
N GLN A 547 -29.02 -20.88 14.29
CA GLN A 547 -27.87 -20.39 13.53
C GLN A 547 -28.31 -19.71 12.23
N GLU A 548 -29.41 -20.18 11.61
CA GLU A 548 -29.97 -19.59 10.39
C GLU A 548 -31.06 -18.53 10.64
N MET A 549 -31.31 -18.09 11.88
CA MET A 549 -32.24 -16.99 12.14
C MET A 549 -31.66 -15.68 11.57
N PRO A 550 -32.44 -14.94 10.74
CA PRO A 550 -31.98 -13.66 10.21
C PRO A 550 -32.01 -12.50 11.21
N ALA A 551 -32.66 -12.67 12.37
CA ALA A 551 -32.72 -11.63 13.38
C ALA A 551 -31.34 -11.32 13.97
N ASP A 552 -31.15 -10.08 14.41
CA ASP A 552 -29.95 -9.67 15.12
C ASP A 552 -29.80 -10.49 16.41
N ARG A 553 -28.55 -10.89 16.72
CA ARG A 553 -28.28 -11.78 17.86
C ARG A 553 -28.75 -11.17 19.18
N GLU A 554 -28.64 -9.86 19.32
CA GLU A 554 -29.10 -9.09 20.49
C GLU A 554 -30.63 -9.16 20.64
N GLU A 555 -31.39 -9.15 19.55
CA GLU A 555 -32.84 -9.26 19.59
C GLU A 555 -33.31 -10.67 19.96
N ILE A 556 -32.61 -11.69 19.46
CA ILE A 556 -32.85 -13.10 19.85
C ILE A 556 -32.56 -13.27 21.34
N GLN A 557 -31.42 -12.77 21.82
CA GLN A 557 -31.06 -12.84 23.23
C GLN A 557 -32.05 -12.05 24.09
N GLY A 558 -32.41 -10.84 23.68
CA GLY A 558 -33.38 -10.00 24.36
C GLY A 558 -34.74 -10.67 24.52
N ALA A 559 -35.19 -11.39 23.50
CA ALA A 559 -36.40 -12.20 23.56
C ALA A 559 -36.28 -13.39 24.54
N ARG A 560 -35.13 -14.07 24.57
CA ARG A 560 -34.87 -15.18 25.51
C ARG A 560 -34.88 -14.70 26.96
N ASP A 561 -34.20 -13.60 27.25
CA ASP A 561 -34.18 -13.00 28.59
C ASP A 561 -35.59 -12.59 29.02
N GLU A 562 -36.43 -12.21 28.06
CA GLU A 562 -37.84 -11.90 28.28
C GLU A 562 -38.74 -13.15 28.45
N GLY A 563 -38.17 -14.35 28.51
CA GLY A 563 -38.90 -15.60 28.76
C GLY A 563 -39.63 -16.18 27.54
N ILE A 564 -39.31 -15.71 26.33
CA ILE A 564 -39.90 -16.22 25.09
C ILE A 564 -39.28 -17.57 24.74
N PHE A 565 -40.13 -18.56 24.46
CA PHE A 565 -39.69 -19.91 24.12
C PHE A 565 -39.42 -20.03 22.61
N PHE A 566 -38.32 -20.67 22.23
CA PHE A 566 -37.93 -20.88 20.83
C PHE A 566 -38.13 -22.35 20.44
N LEU A 567 -39.08 -22.59 19.54
CA LEU A 567 -39.29 -23.89 18.90
C LEU A 567 -38.71 -23.87 17.50
N VAL A 568 -37.44 -24.25 17.40
CA VAL A 568 -36.67 -24.35 16.16
C VAL A 568 -36.92 -25.69 15.47
N LEU A 569 -36.50 -25.78 14.19
CA LEU A 569 -36.69 -26.97 13.36
C LEU A 569 -38.15 -27.44 13.31
N ALA A 570 -39.09 -26.49 13.30
CA ALA A 570 -40.52 -26.78 13.21
C ALA A 570 -41.23 -25.74 12.33
N GLY A 571 -42.10 -26.19 11.43
CA GLY A 571 -42.86 -25.33 10.52
C GLY A 571 -44.36 -25.55 10.67
N PRO A 572 -45.20 -24.51 10.50
CA PRO A 572 -46.65 -24.67 10.55
C PRO A 572 -47.17 -25.36 9.29
N VAL A 573 -48.21 -26.19 9.44
CA VAL A 573 -48.86 -26.95 8.36
C VAL A 573 -50.33 -26.55 8.20
N ARG A 574 -51.06 -26.35 9.30
CA ARG A 574 -52.44 -25.87 9.30
C ARG A 574 -52.82 -25.21 10.62
N VAL A 575 -53.75 -24.27 10.60
CA VAL A 575 -54.32 -23.65 11.80
C VAL A 575 -55.54 -24.46 12.26
N ILE A 576 -55.62 -24.73 13.56
CA ILE A 576 -56.78 -25.36 14.20
C ILE A 576 -57.70 -24.24 14.69
N ALA A 577 -58.92 -24.22 14.19
CA ALA A 577 -59.92 -23.23 14.55
C ALA A 577 -61.19 -23.91 15.07
N ASP A 578 -61.75 -23.38 16.16
CA ASP A 578 -63.07 -23.73 16.69
C ASP A 578 -63.99 -22.51 16.56
N GLN A 579 -65.18 -22.69 15.99
CA GLN A 579 -66.11 -21.61 15.63
C GLN A 579 -65.44 -20.43 14.89
N GLY A 580 -64.44 -20.73 14.05
CA GLY A 580 -63.68 -19.74 13.28
C GLY A 580 -62.59 -19.00 14.07
N ARG A 581 -62.37 -19.31 15.35
CA ARG A 581 -61.29 -18.75 16.19
C ARG A 581 -60.14 -19.73 16.39
N VAL A 582 -58.90 -19.25 16.32
CA VAL A 582 -57.71 -20.09 16.54
C VAL A 582 -57.68 -20.68 17.96
N THR A 583 -57.40 -21.97 18.03
CA THR A 583 -57.18 -22.72 19.28
C THR A 583 -55.83 -23.46 19.30
N GLY A 584 -55.19 -23.59 18.14
CA GLY A 584 -53.85 -24.15 18.02
C GLY A 584 -53.30 -24.13 16.59
N VAL A 585 -52.07 -24.57 16.42
CA VAL A 585 -51.42 -24.73 15.11
C VAL A 585 -50.80 -26.13 15.02
N THR A 586 -51.08 -26.85 13.93
CA THR A 586 -50.40 -28.11 13.62
C THR A 586 -49.06 -27.78 12.96
N CYS A 587 -47.98 -28.36 13.48
CA CYS A 587 -46.62 -28.18 13.02
C CYS A 587 -46.01 -29.51 12.57
N ILE A 588 -44.99 -29.44 11.71
CA ILE A 588 -44.14 -30.56 11.30
C ILE A 588 -42.70 -30.28 11.73
N LYS A 589 -41.96 -31.33 12.14
CA LYS A 589 -40.53 -31.18 12.40
C LYS A 589 -39.77 -31.06 11.08
N ASN A 590 -38.69 -30.29 11.08
CA ASN A 590 -37.81 -30.10 9.95
C ASN A 590 -36.40 -30.58 10.27
N THR A 591 -35.66 -30.99 9.25
CA THR A 591 -34.20 -31.15 9.29
C THR A 591 -33.56 -30.15 8.33
N LEU A 592 -32.25 -29.93 8.46
CA LEU A 592 -31.52 -29.00 7.60
C LEU A 592 -30.97 -29.72 6.36
N GLY A 593 -31.50 -29.36 5.20
CA GLY A 593 -30.97 -29.76 3.89
C GLY A 593 -29.78 -28.89 3.43
N PRO A 594 -29.42 -28.96 2.13
CA PRO A 594 -28.41 -28.12 1.53
C PRO A 594 -28.72 -26.61 1.63
N PRO A 595 -27.72 -25.73 1.60
CA PRO A 595 -27.90 -24.27 1.49
C PRO A 595 -28.79 -23.84 0.31
N ASP A 596 -29.60 -22.81 0.52
CA ASP A 596 -30.30 -22.07 -0.53
C ASP A 596 -29.42 -20.97 -1.14
N ARG A 597 -29.98 -20.17 -2.07
CA ARG A 597 -29.25 -19.09 -2.75
C ARG A 597 -28.75 -17.99 -1.80
N SER A 598 -29.31 -17.90 -0.59
CA SER A 598 -28.86 -16.98 0.45
C SER A 598 -27.78 -17.59 1.37
N GLY A 599 -27.31 -18.81 1.09
CA GLY A 599 -26.35 -19.53 1.91
C GLY A 599 -26.95 -20.23 3.14
N ARG A 600 -28.22 -19.96 3.47
CA ARG A 600 -28.91 -20.60 4.61
C ARG A 600 -29.40 -21.99 4.24
N ARG A 601 -29.25 -22.96 5.15
CA ARG A 601 -29.72 -24.34 4.92
C ARG A 601 -31.23 -24.42 4.72
N ARG A 602 -31.69 -25.19 3.73
CA ARG A 602 -33.12 -25.36 3.45
C ARG A 602 -33.78 -26.20 4.54
N PRO A 603 -34.97 -25.83 5.04
CA PRO A 603 -35.74 -26.71 5.92
C PRO A 603 -36.37 -27.83 5.09
N VAL A 604 -36.21 -29.08 5.54
CA VAL A 604 -36.78 -30.28 4.91
C VAL A 604 -37.75 -30.92 5.92
N PRO A 605 -39.06 -30.96 5.64
CA PRO A 605 -40.03 -31.58 6.52
C PRO A 605 -39.72 -33.06 6.77
N VAL A 606 -39.84 -33.51 8.01
CA VAL A 606 -39.68 -34.91 8.40
C VAL A 606 -41.05 -35.56 8.38
N GLU A 607 -41.26 -36.52 7.49
CA GLU A 607 -42.53 -37.24 7.37
C GLU A 607 -42.97 -37.89 8.71
N ASN A 608 -44.28 -37.97 8.93
CA ASN A 608 -44.89 -38.58 10.13
C ASN A 608 -44.52 -37.93 11.48
N THR A 609 -44.14 -36.64 11.48
CA THR A 609 -43.79 -35.89 12.72
C THR A 609 -44.76 -34.76 13.06
N LEU A 610 -46.02 -34.85 12.64
CA LEU A 610 -47.03 -33.83 12.94
C LEU A 610 -47.32 -33.77 14.44
N PHE A 611 -47.36 -32.55 15.00
CA PHE A 611 -47.76 -32.28 16.38
C PHE A 611 -48.53 -30.97 16.46
N THR A 612 -49.27 -30.74 17.55
CA THR A 612 -50.09 -29.54 17.75
C THR A 612 -49.51 -28.68 18.86
N LEU A 613 -49.50 -27.36 18.65
CA LEU A 613 -49.24 -26.35 19.66
C LEU A 613 -50.53 -25.59 19.96
N ASP A 614 -50.95 -25.61 21.23
CA ASP A 614 -52.13 -24.85 21.66
C ASP A 614 -51.80 -23.36 21.74
N CYS A 615 -52.62 -22.54 21.08
CA CYS A 615 -52.48 -21.09 21.03
C CYS A 615 -53.83 -20.41 20.78
N ASP A 616 -54.05 -19.27 21.44
CA ASP A 616 -55.24 -18.42 21.25
C ASP A 616 -54.94 -17.21 20.34
N THR A 617 -53.67 -17.00 20.00
CA THR A 617 -53.24 -16.02 18.99
C THR A 617 -52.05 -16.58 18.20
N LEU A 618 -52.10 -16.44 16.87
CA LEU A 618 -51.01 -16.82 15.96
C LEU A 618 -50.56 -15.58 15.19
N ILE A 619 -49.26 -15.28 15.19
CA ILE A 619 -48.69 -14.12 14.50
C ILE A 619 -47.72 -14.56 13.40
N PRO A 620 -48.14 -14.58 12.13
CA PRO A 620 -47.23 -14.79 11.00
C PRO A 620 -46.27 -13.62 10.82
N ALA A 621 -44.96 -13.90 10.85
CA ALA A 621 -43.87 -12.95 10.61
C ALA A 621 -42.92 -13.51 9.53
N ILE A 622 -43.49 -13.86 8.38
CA ILE A 622 -42.83 -14.67 7.34
C ILE A 622 -42.36 -13.87 6.11
N GLY A 623 -42.55 -12.55 6.12
CA GLY A 623 -42.10 -11.66 5.05
C GLY A 623 -42.99 -10.43 4.95
N GLN A 624 -42.61 -9.52 4.05
CA GLN A 624 -43.39 -8.34 3.71
C GLN A 624 -43.39 -8.19 2.19
N ARG A 625 -44.44 -7.60 1.64
CA ARG A 625 -44.59 -7.36 0.20
C ARG A 625 -44.96 -5.91 -0.09
N LEU A 626 -44.75 -5.50 -1.33
CA LEU A 626 -45.24 -4.22 -1.83
C LEU A 626 -46.77 -4.23 -1.77
N ASP A 627 -47.33 -3.22 -1.11
CA ASP A 627 -48.76 -3.02 -0.97
C ASP A 627 -49.21 -1.99 -2.00
N LEU A 628 -49.65 -2.47 -3.17
CA LEU A 628 -50.10 -1.61 -4.26
C LEU A 628 -51.53 -1.11 -4.06
N GLY A 629 -52.37 -1.75 -3.24
CA GLY A 629 -53.76 -1.34 -3.05
C GLY A 629 -54.49 -1.07 -4.39
N THR A 630 -54.88 0.19 -4.62
CA THR A 630 -55.52 0.70 -5.85
C THR A 630 -54.56 1.39 -6.83
N ILE A 631 -53.24 1.32 -6.61
CA ILE A 631 -52.21 1.95 -7.44
C ILE A 631 -52.10 1.19 -8.76
N ASP A 632 -52.60 1.80 -9.84
CA ASP A 632 -52.42 1.35 -11.22
C ASP A 632 -51.93 2.52 -12.10
N GLU A 633 -50.63 2.78 -12.03
CA GLU A 633 -49.99 3.95 -12.67
C GLU A 633 -49.17 3.57 -13.91
N GLY A 634 -49.18 2.30 -14.32
CA GLY A 634 -48.54 1.81 -15.56
C GLY A 634 -47.02 1.56 -15.50
N PHE A 635 -46.39 1.57 -14.32
CA PHE A 635 -45.00 1.14 -14.18
C PHE A 635 -44.89 -0.39 -14.05
N GLU A 636 -43.82 -0.97 -14.61
CA GLU A 636 -43.64 -2.43 -14.63
C GLU A 636 -43.24 -3.00 -13.26
N LEU A 637 -43.73 -4.20 -12.96
CA LEU A 637 -43.36 -4.98 -11.77
C LEU A 637 -42.48 -6.16 -12.16
N THR A 638 -41.57 -6.54 -11.27
CA THR A 638 -40.77 -7.76 -11.40
C THR A 638 -41.63 -9.00 -11.13
N SER A 639 -41.10 -10.18 -11.45
CA SER A 639 -41.72 -11.48 -11.10
C SER A 639 -41.92 -11.69 -9.58
N TRP A 640 -41.25 -10.89 -8.75
CA TRP A 640 -41.36 -10.90 -7.29
C TRP A 640 -42.38 -9.89 -6.76
N GLY A 641 -43.08 -9.16 -7.63
CA GLY A 641 -44.07 -8.15 -7.24
C GLY A 641 -43.46 -6.86 -6.69
N THR A 642 -42.18 -6.60 -6.95
CA THR A 642 -41.49 -5.32 -6.65
C THR A 642 -41.44 -4.42 -7.88
N VAL A 643 -41.18 -3.13 -7.71
CA VAL A 643 -41.06 -2.16 -8.82
C VAL A 643 -39.82 -2.48 -9.66
N SER A 644 -39.99 -2.59 -10.97
CA SER A 644 -38.89 -2.79 -11.92
C SER A 644 -38.19 -1.46 -12.22
N VAL A 645 -36.86 -1.46 -12.16
CA VAL A 645 -36.03 -0.29 -12.48
C VAL A 645 -34.80 -0.70 -13.27
N ASP A 646 -34.24 0.23 -14.04
CA ASP A 646 -32.87 0.13 -14.53
C ASP A 646 -31.90 0.27 -13.35
N HIS A 647 -31.07 -0.74 -13.10
CA HIS A 647 -30.18 -0.75 -11.95
C HIS A 647 -29.01 0.26 -12.02
N THR A 648 -28.78 0.87 -13.18
CA THR A 648 -27.79 1.93 -13.38
C THR A 648 -28.42 3.30 -13.13
N THR A 649 -29.58 3.58 -13.75
CA THR A 649 -30.22 4.90 -13.67
C THR A 649 -31.24 5.01 -12.54
N MET A 650 -31.62 3.88 -11.90
CA MET A 650 -32.69 3.78 -10.91
C MET A 650 -34.08 4.23 -11.42
N GLU A 651 -34.22 4.43 -12.73
CA GLU A 651 -35.45 4.87 -13.40
C GLU A 651 -36.38 3.68 -13.62
N THR A 652 -37.69 3.89 -13.46
CA THR A 652 -38.72 2.88 -13.76
C THR A 652 -38.98 2.79 -15.27
N SER A 653 -39.96 1.99 -15.69
CA SER A 653 -40.42 2.00 -17.09
C SER A 653 -41.07 3.34 -17.52
N ILE A 654 -41.33 4.25 -16.58
CA ILE A 654 -41.87 5.59 -16.85
C ILE A 654 -40.74 6.62 -16.75
N PRO A 655 -40.44 7.37 -17.84
CA PRO A 655 -39.40 8.38 -17.83
C PRO A 655 -39.63 9.48 -16.78
N GLY A 656 -38.59 9.83 -16.03
CA GLY A 656 -38.64 10.82 -14.95
C GLY A 656 -39.22 10.30 -13.63
N VAL A 657 -39.55 9.00 -13.55
CA VAL A 657 -40.03 8.34 -12.34
C VAL A 657 -38.99 7.32 -11.89
N PHE A 658 -38.50 7.48 -10.67
CA PHE A 658 -37.43 6.69 -10.06
C PHE A 658 -37.97 5.89 -8.88
N ALA A 659 -37.38 4.72 -8.59
CA ALA A 659 -37.77 3.93 -7.42
C ALA A 659 -36.55 3.28 -6.75
N ALA A 660 -36.61 3.12 -5.42
CA ALA A 660 -35.55 2.47 -4.64
C ALA A 660 -36.03 2.06 -3.24
N GLY A 661 -35.15 1.44 -2.46
CA GLY A 661 -35.46 0.85 -1.16
C GLY A 661 -36.33 -0.40 -1.31
N ASP A 662 -37.08 -0.73 -0.27
CA ASP A 662 -37.81 -2.01 -0.21
C ASP A 662 -38.80 -2.21 -1.35
N ALA A 663 -39.32 -1.13 -1.93
CA ALA A 663 -40.24 -1.20 -3.07
C ALA A 663 -39.60 -1.84 -4.32
N VAL A 664 -38.26 -1.82 -4.44
CA VAL A 664 -37.50 -2.40 -5.55
C VAL A 664 -36.82 -3.70 -5.12
N THR A 665 -36.12 -3.69 -3.98
CA THR A 665 -35.29 -4.82 -3.53
C THR A 665 -36.06 -5.88 -2.76
N GLY A 666 -37.28 -5.57 -2.30
CA GLY A 666 -37.91 -6.27 -1.18
C GLY A 666 -37.32 -5.81 0.17
N PRO A 667 -37.83 -6.33 1.30
CA PRO A 667 -37.46 -5.87 2.63
C PRO A 667 -35.94 -5.92 2.86
N ALA A 668 -35.35 -4.75 3.12
CA ALA A 668 -33.93 -4.57 3.37
C ALA A 668 -33.69 -3.87 4.71
N THR A 669 -32.43 -3.64 5.06
CA THR A 669 -32.05 -2.94 6.28
C THR A 669 -32.16 -1.41 6.07
N VAL A 670 -32.33 -0.65 7.17
CA VAL A 670 -32.45 0.81 7.11
C VAL A 670 -31.24 1.46 6.44
N ILE A 671 -30.03 0.94 6.69
CA ILE A 671 -28.79 1.46 6.11
C ILE A 671 -28.70 1.18 4.59
N GLU A 672 -29.25 0.07 4.11
CA GLU A 672 -29.35 -0.24 2.67
C GLU A 672 -30.38 0.66 1.98
N ALA A 673 -31.48 1.01 2.66
CA ALA A 673 -32.45 1.97 2.15
C ALA A 673 -31.85 3.38 2.01
N VAL A 674 -31.01 3.82 2.96
CA VAL A 674 -30.24 5.07 2.85
C VAL A 674 -29.26 5.00 1.68
N ALA A 675 -28.53 3.90 1.53
CA ALA A 675 -27.61 3.68 0.41
C ALA A 675 -28.33 3.73 -0.95
N ALA A 676 -29.54 3.17 -1.03
CA ALA A 676 -30.38 3.23 -2.21
C ALA A 676 -30.86 4.66 -2.50
N GLY A 677 -31.19 5.43 -1.45
CA GLY A 677 -31.50 6.85 -1.56
C GLY A 677 -30.37 7.66 -2.18
N HIS A 678 -29.12 7.45 -1.75
CA HIS A 678 -27.95 8.12 -2.35
C HIS A 678 -27.80 7.85 -3.85
N ARG A 679 -28.02 6.60 -4.30
CA ARG A 679 -27.97 6.25 -5.73
C ARG A 679 -29.04 7.00 -6.53
N VAL A 680 -30.25 7.10 -5.99
CA VAL A 680 -31.35 7.84 -6.63
C VAL A 680 -31.07 9.33 -6.67
N VAL A 681 -30.53 9.93 -5.59
CA VAL A 681 -30.18 11.36 -5.56
C VAL A 681 -29.22 11.70 -6.69
N ALA A 682 -28.20 10.87 -6.91
CA ALA A 682 -27.24 11.05 -7.99
C ALA A 682 -27.90 10.91 -9.37
N ALA A 683 -28.70 9.86 -9.57
CA ALA A 683 -29.37 9.60 -10.84
C ALA A 683 -30.42 10.68 -11.20
N MET A 684 -31.23 11.12 -10.23
CA MET A 684 -32.22 12.19 -10.44
C MET A 684 -31.55 13.53 -10.73
N ALA A 685 -30.46 13.87 -10.03
CA ALA A 685 -29.71 15.08 -10.30
C ALA A 685 -29.17 15.07 -11.74
N GLN A 686 -28.55 13.96 -12.16
CA GLN A 686 -28.05 13.79 -13.52
C GLN A 686 -29.16 13.89 -14.58
N TYR A 687 -30.30 13.25 -14.34
CA TYR A 687 -31.47 13.33 -15.21
C TYR A 687 -31.96 14.77 -15.40
N LEU A 688 -32.10 15.51 -14.30
CA LEU A 688 -32.57 16.90 -14.32
C LEU A 688 -31.57 17.86 -14.96
N ASP A 689 -30.27 17.62 -14.77
CA ASP A 689 -29.20 18.40 -15.41
C ASP A 689 -29.19 18.12 -16.93
N SER A 690 -29.35 16.86 -17.35
CA SER A 690 -29.40 16.49 -18.78
C SER A 690 -30.60 17.08 -19.54
N LYS A 691 -31.75 17.27 -18.86
CA LYS A 691 -32.93 17.96 -19.43
C LYS A 691 -32.71 19.45 -19.66
N GLN A 692 -31.82 20.10 -18.90
CA GLN A 692 -31.43 21.50 -19.14
C GLN A 692 -30.45 21.65 -20.30
N SER A 693 -29.61 20.64 -20.52
CA SER A 693 -28.62 20.62 -21.60
C SER A 693 -29.19 20.06 -22.92
N GLN A 694 -30.22 20.70 -23.49
CA GLN A 694 -30.50 20.58 -24.94
C GLN A 694 -29.52 21.43 -25.76
N ALA A 695 -28.23 21.15 -25.59
CA ALA A 695 -27.15 21.51 -26.51
C ALA A 695 -25.92 20.71 -26.06
N VAL A 696 -25.72 19.58 -26.73
CA VAL A 696 -24.45 18.86 -27.02
C VAL A 696 -24.78 17.36 -27.05
N GLU A 697 -24.93 16.84 -28.26
CA GLU A 697 -24.67 15.42 -28.52
C GLU A 697 -23.18 15.18 -28.29
N GLN A 698 -22.80 14.37 -27.30
CA GLN A 698 -21.69 13.41 -27.42
C GLN A 698 -21.53 12.49 -26.19
N GLU A 699 -21.12 11.27 -26.54
CA GLU A 699 -20.41 10.25 -25.75
C GLU A 699 -21.19 9.29 -24.83
N LYS A 700 -21.35 8.08 -25.38
CA LYS A 700 -21.53 6.81 -24.67
C LYS A 700 -20.18 6.38 -24.06
N ASP A 701 -19.86 6.94 -22.91
CA ASP A 701 -19.08 6.23 -21.89
C ASP A 701 -19.69 6.64 -20.55
N ARG A 702 -20.60 5.81 -20.02
CA ARG A 702 -21.38 6.11 -18.82
C ARG A 702 -20.57 5.71 -17.57
N PRO A 703 -20.15 6.65 -16.71
CA PRO A 703 -19.69 6.31 -15.36
C PRO A 703 -20.89 5.88 -14.51
N ASP A 704 -20.67 4.94 -13.58
CA ASP A 704 -21.68 4.48 -12.63
C ASP A 704 -22.20 5.65 -11.77
N PRO A 705 -23.51 5.98 -11.77
CA PRO A 705 -24.08 7.12 -11.04
C PRO A 705 -23.96 6.98 -9.51
N GLY A 706 -23.59 5.80 -9.00
CA GLY A 706 -23.42 5.54 -7.57
C GLY A 706 -22.05 5.91 -6.97
N GLY A 707 -21.19 6.65 -7.68
CA GLY A 707 -19.83 6.93 -7.20
C GLY A 707 -18.97 5.68 -7.06
N LYS A 708 -19.33 4.61 -7.77
CA LYS A 708 -18.62 3.34 -7.73
C LYS A 708 -17.39 3.32 -8.63
N THR A 709 -17.27 4.15 -9.67
CA THR A 709 -16.11 4.08 -10.58
C THR A 709 -14.80 4.51 -9.91
N ASP A 710 -14.81 5.57 -9.08
CA ASP A 710 -13.64 5.97 -8.29
C ASP A 710 -13.42 5.02 -7.09
N LEU A 711 -14.52 4.51 -6.50
CA LEU A 711 -14.44 3.53 -5.40
C LEU A 711 -14.04 2.12 -5.86
N ILE A 712 -14.28 1.67 -7.10
CA ILE A 712 -13.95 0.29 -7.53
C ILE A 712 -12.45 0.12 -7.79
N GLN A 713 -11.74 1.18 -8.19
CA GLN A 713 -10.28 1.15 -8.25
C GLN A 713 -9.65 1.24 -6.85
N GLU A 714 -10.21 2.03 -5.94
CA GLU A 714 -9.76 2.10 -4.53
C GLU A 714 -10.16 0.86 -3.69
N GLN A 715 -11.32 0.24 -3.94
CA GLN A 715 -11.85 -0.94 -3.24
C GLN A 715 -11.04 -2.21 -3.50
N ARG A 716 -10.11 -2.20 -4.47
CA ARG A 716 -9.17 -3.32 -4.71
C ARG A 716 -7.82 -3.12 -4.02
N SER A 717 -7.55 -1.94 -3.47
CA SER A 717 -6.32 -1.70 -2.72
C SER A 717 -6.47 -2.24 -1.30
N THR A 718 -5.63 -3.21 -0.94
CA THR A 718 -5.52 -3.74 0.43
C THR A 718 -4.37 -3.09 1.21
N ASP A 719 -3.88 -1.93 0.72
CA ASP A 719 -2.78 -1.17 1.34
C ASP A 719 -3.32 -0.37 2.54
N TYR A 720 -3.70 -1.07 3.59
CA TYR A 720 -4.11 -0.49 4.86
C TYR A 720 -2.90 -0.14 5.72
N ALA A 721 -3.10 0.74 6.70
CA ALA A 721 -2.09 1.02 7.72
C ALA A 721 -1.59 -0.31 8.36
N PRO A 722 -0.26 -0.47 8.53
CA PRO A 722 0.33 -1.65 9.14
C PRO A 722 -0.26 -1.95 10.52
N MET A 723 -0.40 -3.23 10.86
CA MET A 723 -0.79 -3.62 12.21
C MET A 723 0.30 -3.22 13.21
N PRO A 724 -0.07 -2.78 14.43
CA PRO A 724 0.90 -2.64 15.52
C PRO A 724 1.64 -3.97 15.72
N LYS A 725 2.96 -3.93 15.94
CA LYS A 725 3.79 -5.14 16.11
C LYS A 725 3.36 -5.96 17.34
N ASP A 726 3.08 -5.28 18.46
CA ASP A 726 2.61 -5.88 19.72
C ASP A 726 1.36 -5.13 20.22
N PRO A 727 0.16 -5.42 19.68
CA PRO A 727 -1.04 -4.69 20.04
C PRO A 727 -1.55 -5.11 21.43
N GLU A 728 -1.89 -4.12 22.26
CA GLU A 728 -2.56 -4.35 23.54
C GLU A 728 -3.99 -4.90 23.31
N GLN A 729 -4.30 -6.02 23.97
CA GLN A 729 -5.65 -6.58 23.99
C GLN A 729 -6.51 -5.82 25.00
N LEU A 730 -7.64 -5.28 24.55
CA LEU A 730 -8.52 -4.45 25.35
C LEU A 730 -9.95 -5.00 25.31
N PRO A 731 -10.62 -5.15 26.46
CA PRO A 731 -11.98 -5.68 26.50
C PRO A 731 -12.96 -4.73 25.79
N ARG A 732 -13.87 -5.32 25.01
CA ARG A 732 -14.97 -4.60 24.36
C ARG A 732 -15.94 -4.08 25.40
N GLN A 733 -16.35 -2.82 25.24
CA GLN A 733 -17.42 -2.24 26.05
C GLN A 733 -18.78 -2.76 25.57
N THR A 734 -19.66 -3.10 26.50
CA THR A 734 -21.01 -3.62 26.23
C THR A 734 -22.06 -2.73 26.90
N PRO A 735 -23.15 -2.34 26.19
CA PRO A 735 -24.18 -1.52 26.80
C PRO A 735 -24.89 -2.27 27.92
N VAL A 736 -25.35 -1.54 28.93
CA VAL A 736 -26.10 -2.11 30.06
C VAL A 736 -27.59 -1.96 29.77
N PHE A 737 -28.21 -3.05 29.30
CA PHE A 737 -29.65 -3.09 29.02
C PHE A 737 -30.49 -3.01 30.29
N LEU A 738 -31.72 -2.50 30.15
CA LEU A 738 -32.72 -2.56 31.22
C LEU A 738 -33.00 -4.02 31.62
N ASP A 739 -33.24 -4.19 32.92
CA ASP A 739 -33.55 -5.49 33.53
C ASP A 739 -34.74 -6.16 32.81
N PRO A 740 -34.64 -7.46 32.47
CA PRO A 740 -35.69 -8.18 31.75
C PRO A 740 -37.07 -8.12 32.42
N GLU A 741 -37.17 -8.17 33.75
CA GLU A 741 -38.47 -8.10 34.45
C GLU A 741 -39.09 -6.71 34.38
N THR A 742 -38.26 -5.67 34.31
CA THR A 742 -38.72 -4.29 34.14
C THR A 742 -39.22 -4.06 32.71
N ARG A 743 -38.41 -4.41 31.70
CA ARG A 743 -38.73 -4.11 30.29
C ARG A 743 -39.89 -4.94 29.70
N LYS A 744 -40.29 -6.04 30.36
CA LYS A 744 -41.49 -6.82 30.00
C LYS A 744 -42.79 -6.05 30.20
N ASN A 745 -42.81 -5.03 31.06
CA ASN A 745 -44.04 -4.41 31.52
C ASN A 745 -44.23 -2.97 31.00
N ASN A 746 -43.33 -2.48 30.15
CA ASN A 746 -43.40 -1.15 29.57
C ASN A 746 -42.84 -1.12 28.14
N PHE A 747 -42.90 0.06 27.53
CA PHE A 747 -42.32 0.34 26.21
C PHE A 747 -41.14 1.32 26.33
N ASP A 748 -40.49 1.35 27.50
CA ASP A 748 -39.31 2.18 27.72
C ASP A 748 -38.15 1.64 26.86
N GLU A 749 -37.22 2.53 26.48
CA GLU A 749 -36.10 2.16 25.64
C GLU A 749 -35.21 1.12 26.35
N VAL A 750 -35.04 -0.06 25.74
CA VAL A 750 -34.39 -1.22 26.40
C VAL A 750 -32.88 -1.03 26.54
N ASP A 751 -32.27 -0.36 25.58
CA ASP A 751 -30.85 -0.04 25.57
C ASP A 751 -30.70 1.46 25.84
N PRO A 752 -30.07 1.91 26.93
CA PRO A 752 -29.77 3.33 27.16
C PRO A 752 -28.50 3.81 26.41
N GLY A 753 -27.71 2.93 25.81
CA GLY A 753 -26.44 3.24 25.15
C GLY A 753 -25.26 3.33 26.12
N PHE A 754 -24.09 3.78 25.61
CA PHE A 754 -22.89 3.97 26.42
C PHE A 754 -22.88 5.30 27.19
N THR A 755 -22.21 5.29 28.35
CA THR A 755 -21.77 6.54 28.98
C THR A 755 -20.61 7.17 28.19
N PRO A 756 -20.36 8.48 28.31
CA PRO A 756 -19.19 9.14 27.70
C PRO A 756 -17.86 8.41 27.95
N GLU A 757 -17.64 7.91 29.16
CA GLU A 757 -16.42 7.21 29.55
C GLU A 757 -16.30 5.86 28.84
N ALA A 758 -17.38 5.06 28.83
CA ALA A 758 -17.41 3.79 28.11
C ALA A 758 -17.22 3.98 26.60
N ALA A 759 -17.84 5.03 26.03
CA ALA A 759 -17.68 5.36 24.62
C ALA A 759 -16.24 5.74 24.26
N ALA A 760 -15.56 6.53 25.09
CA ALA A 760 -14.17 6.88 24.89
C ALA A 760 -13.23 5.65 24.98
N LEU A 761 -13.46 4.78 25.98
CA LEU A 761 -12.72 3.52 26.18
C LEU A 761 -12.92 2.51 25.04
N GLU A 762 -14.10 2.50 24.42
CA GLU A 762 -14.38 1.67 23.25
C GLU A 762 -13.75 2.27 21.98
N ALA A 763 -13.86 3.60 21.80
CA ALA A 763 -13.33 4.28 20.64
C ALA A 763 -11.79 4.27 20.56
N GLN A 764 -11.08 4.32 21.69
CA GLN A 764 -9.61 4.23 21.74
C GLN A 764 -9.07 2.88 21.22
N ARG A 765 -9.89 1.83 21.17
CA ARG A 765 -9.50 0.51 20.63
C ARG A 765 -9.32 0.55 19.11
N CYS A 766 -9.82 1.58 18.42
CA CYS A 766 -9.70 1.70 16.96
C CYS A 766 -8.23 1.80 16.52
N ILE A 767 -7.83 0.95 15.57
CA ILE A 767 -6.44 0.86 15.06
C ILE A 767 -6.15 1.76 13.85
N ASN A 768 -7.08 2.64 13.45
CA ASN A 768 -6.90 3.60 12.36
C ASN A 768 -6.45 2.99 11.02
N CYS A 769 -7.21 2.03 10.50
CA CYS A 769 -6.87 1.27 9.28
C CYS A 769 -6.56 2.13 8.06
N GLY A 770 -7.18 3.31 7.94
CA GLY A 770 -6.95 4.26 6.84
C GLY A 770 -5.81 5.26 7.07
N GLY A 771 -5.09 5.17 8.20
CA GLY A 771 -4.20 6.25 8.66
C GLY A 771 -5.04 7.47 9.05
N CYS A 772 -4.99 8.53 8.25
CA CYS A 772 -5.88 9.68 8.39
C CYS A 772 -7.37 9.27 8.46
N CYS A 773 -8.11 9.78 9.45
CA CYS A 773 -9.54 9.50 9.62
C CYS A 773 -10.46 10.46 8.84
N GLU A 774 -9.90 11.38 8.05
CA GLU A 774 -10.64 12.33 7.23
C GLU A 774 -11.68 13.16 8.00
N CYS A 775 -11.39 13.54 9.25
CA CYS A 775 -12.26 14.38 10.08
C CYS A 775 -12.25 15.86 9.68
N LYS A 776 -11.38 16.24 8.74
CA LYS A 776 -11.18 17.59 8.17
C LYS A 776 -10.81 18.72 9.13
N LEU A 777 -10.65 18.45 10.43
CA LEU A 777 -10.16 19.44 11.41
C LEU A 777 -8.84 20.12 10.99
N CYS A 778 -7.95 19.39 10.31
CA CYS A 778 -6.70 19.96 9.80
C CYS A 778 -6.90 20.95 8.65
N VAL A 779 -8.01 20.86 7.91
CA VAL A 779 -8.39 21.85 6.88
C VAL A 779 -8.86 23.12 7.59
N ASP A 780 -9.73 22.98 8.58
CA ASP A 780 -10.28 24.11 9.34
C ASP A 780 -9.19 24.88 10.11
N ALA A 781 -8.19 24.17 10.65
CA ALA A 781 -7.04 24.78 11.34
C ALA A 781 -6.00 25.42 10.40
N CYS A 782 -6.08 25.21 9.08
CA CYS A 782 -5.06 25.67 8.13
C CYS A 782 -5.42 27.03 7.52
N GLU A 783 -4.97 28.12 8.15
CA GLU A 783 -5.22 29.49 7.64
C GLU A 783 -4.80 29.72 6.18
N PRO A 784 -3.64 29.20 5.69
CA PRO A 784 -3.26 29.37 4.28
C PRO A 784 -4.09 28.55 3.28
N GLY A 785 -4.97 27.64 3.74
CA GLY A 785 -5.70 26.70 2.88
C GLY A 785 -4.77 25.71 2.15
N ALA A 786 -3.67 25.31 2.79
CA ALA A 786 -2.66 24.44 2.18
C ALA A 786 -3.06 22.96 2.16
N VAL A 787 -3.90 22.52 3.11
CA VAL A 787 -4.35 21.12 3.22
C VAL A 787 -5.42 20.81 2.18
N ASP A 788 -5.20 19.78 1.37
CA ASP A 788 -6.09 19.35 0.29
C ASP A 788 -6.21 17.82 0.29
N HIS A 789 -7.36 17.33 0.77
CA HIS A 789 -7.64 15.90 0.87
C HIS A 789 -7.93 15.24 -0.50
N GLU A 790 -8.21 16.02 -1.54
CA GLU A 790 -8.57 15.56 -2.89
C GLU A 790 -7.35 15.50 -3.82
N MET A 791 -6.17 15.89 -3.34
CA MET A 791 -4.92 15.82 -4.09
C MET A 791 -4.66 14.39 -4.58
N ARG A 792 -4.46 14.24 -5.89
CA ARG A 792 -4.16 12.95 -6.54
C ARG A 792 -2.66 12.83 -6.82
N ALA A 793 -2.19 11.58 -6.91
CA ALA A 793 -0.82 11.32 -7.36
C ALA A 793 -0.66 11.77 -8.82
N GLU A 794 0.52 12.29 -9.15
CA GLU A 794 0.85 12.74 -10.51
C GLU A 794 1.99 11.91 -11.09
N ILE A 795 1.96 11.72 -12.42
CA ILE A 795 3.06 11.14 -13.18
C ILE A 795 3.75 12.27 -13.93
N VAL A 796 5.03 12.46 -13.65
CA VAL A 796 5.89 13.46 -14.29
C VAL A 796 6.87 12.74 -15.21
N GLU A 797 6.99 13.19 -16.45
CA GLU A 797 8.00 12.70 -17.38
C GLU A 797 9.13 13.72 -17.51
N VAL A 798 10.37 13.28 -17.30
CA VAL A 798 11.57 14.12 -17.44
C VAL A 798 12.55 13.50 -18.43
N LYS A 799 13.27 14.36 -19.17
CA LYS A 799 14.34 13.95 -20.07
C LYS A 799 15.69 14.33 -19.50
N VAL A 800 16.60 13.37 -19.39
CA VAL A 800 17.93 13.52 -18.78
C VAL A 800 19.00 12.80 -19.59
N GLY A 801 20.25 13.24 -19.52
CA GLY A 801 21.35 12.55 -20.19
C GLY A 801 22.08 11.53 -19.33
N SER A 802 22.01 11.69 -18.01
CA SER A 802 22.58 10.73 -17.06
C SER A 802 21.75 10.60 -15.80
N ILE A 803 21.97 9.50 -15.09
CA ILE A 803 21.27 9.15 -13.86
C ILE A 803 22.33 8.81 -12.80
N ILE A 804 22.19 9.35 -11.60
CA ILE A 804 22.99 8.98 -10.42
C ILE A 804 22.08 8.30 -9.40
N THR A 805 22.43 7.08 -9.03
CA THR A 805 21.69 6.29 -8.05
C THR A 805 22.35 6.41 -6.68
N ALA A 806 21.61 6.93 -5.70
CA ALA A 806 22.09 7.23 -4.35
C ALA A 806 21.05 6.86 -3.28
N THR A 807 20.40 5.69 -3.43
CA THR A 807 19.24 5.28 -2.63
C THR A 807 19.55 4.92 -1.17
N GLY A 808 20.82 4.81 -0.78
CA GLY A 808 21.24 4.50 0.59
C GLY A 808 21.25 2.99 0.90
N PHE A 809 20.91 2.64 2.14
CA PHE A 809 20.98 1.30 2.72
C PHE A 809 19.83 1.14 3.74
N ASP A 810 19.54 -0.07 4.19
CA ASP A 810 18.67 -0.33 5.35
C ASP A 810 19.50 -0.94 6.51
N PRO A 811 19.22 -0.62 7.78
CA PRO A 811 19.80 -1.35 8.90
C PRO A 811 19.16 -2.74 9.00
N LEU A 812 19.97 -3.78 9.22
CA LEU A 812 19.49 -5.14 9.45
C LEU A 812 18.52 -5.18 10.64
N ASP A 813 17.38 -5.86 10.46
CA ASP A 813 16.48 -6.27 11.54
C ASP A 813 17.05 -7.47 12.30
N PRO A 814 17.49 -7.33 13.57
CA PRO A 814 18.11 -8.42 14.31
C PRO A 814 17.08 -9.36 14.98
N THR A 815 15.77 -9.16 14.77
CA THR A 815 14.70 -10.02 15.33
C THR A 815 14.92 -11.53 15.08
N PRO A 816 15.42 -11.98 13.90
CA PRO A 816 15.72 -13.40 13.68
C PRO A 816 16.85 -13.96 14.57
N MET A 817 17.73 -13.10 15.10
CA MET A 817 18.87 -13.48 15.95
C MET A 817 18.44 -13.62 17.42
N LYS A 818 17.66 -14.66 17.70
CA LYS A 818 17.03 -14.90 19.02
C LYS A 818 18.02 -14.88 20.18
N GLN A 819 19.28 -15.27 19.97
CA GLN A 819 20.33 -15.27 20.98
C GLN A 819 20.68 -13.88 21.52
N TYR A 820 20.38 -12.81 20.78
CA TYR A 820 20.58 -11.43 21.24
C TYR A 820 19.33 -10.81 21.86
N GLY A 821 18.19 -11.51 21.82
CA GLY A 821 16.98 -11.11 22.53
C GLY A 821 16.36 -9.77 22.12
N TYR A 822 16.66 -9.24 20.93
CA TYR A 822 15.96 -8.07 20.39
C TYR A 822 14.45 -8.36 20.25
N GLY A 823 13.60 -7.40 20.64
CA GLY A 823 12.14 -7.57 20.73
C GLY A 823 11.66 -8.42 21.91
N ARG A 824 12.52 -9.24 22.52
CA ARG A 824 12.21 -10.02 23.74
C ARG A 824 12.58 -9.25 25.01
N TYR A 825 13.76 -8.64 25.03
CA TYR A 825 14.27 -7.90 26.17
C TYR A 825 14.08 -6.40 25.95
N PRO A 826 13.47 -5.67 26.90
CA PRO A 826 13.06 -4.28 26.68
C PRO A 826 14.23 -3.31 26.50
N ASN A 827 15.40 -3.65 27.06
CA ASN A 827 16.60 -2.79 27.06
C ASN A 827 17.69 -3.27 26.08
N VAL A 828 17.30 -4.04 25.07
CA VAL A 828 18.13 -4.36 23.90
C VAL A 828 17.70 -3.46 22.75
N PHE A 829 18.57 -2.55 22.34
CA PHE A 829 18.33 -1.58 21.27
C PHE A 829 19.22 -1.86 20.05
N THR A 830 18.76 -1.49 18.87
CA THR A 830 19.61 -1.39 17.67
C THR A 830 20.46 -0.12 17.70
N SER A 831 21.50 -0.06 16.88
CA SER A 831 22.33 1.13 16.73
C SER A 831 21.53 2.37 16.34
N LEU A 832 20.57 2.26 15.43
CA LEU A 832 19.78 3.40 14.98
C LEU A 832 18.74 3.85 16.04
N GLU A 833 18.17 2.93 16.82
CA GLU A 833 17.34 3.31 17.98
C GLU A 833 18.17 4.08 19.02
N PHE A 834 19.40 3.64 19.29
CA PHE A 834 20.31 4.35 20.18
C PHE A 834 20.64 5.76 19.66
N GLU A 835 20.86 5.93 18.35
CA GLU A 835 21.02 7.27 17.75
C GLU A 835 19.82 8.17 18.04
N ARG A 836 18.60 7.63 17.89
CA ARG A 836 17.38 8.39 18.16
C ARG A 836 17.28 8.77 19.64
N LEU A 837 17.62 7.88 20.58
CA LEU A 837 17.65 8.20 22.01
C LEU A 837 18.68 9.31 22.32
N SER A 838 19.87 9.24 21.71
CA SER A 838 20.91 10.25 21.93
C SER A 838 20.58 11.59 21.26
N ASN A 839 19.79 11.61 20.19
CA ASN A 839 19.55 12.82 19.41
C ASN A 839 18.67 13.83 20.17
N ALA A 840 19.08 15.10 20.19
CA ALA A 840 18.34 16.19 20.85
C ALA A 840 16.92 16.41 20.30
N THR A 841 16.66 16.08 19.03
CA THR A 841 15.31 16.11 18.43
C THR A 841 14.65 14.73 18.41
N GLY A 842 15.23 13.76 19.11
CA GLY A 842 14.72 12.41 19.27
C GLY A 842 13.67 12.27 20.38
N PRO A 843 13.14 11.06 20.57
CA PRO A 843 12.05 10.76 21.50
C PRO A 843 12.30 11.18 22.95
N THR A 844 13.56 11.20 23.40
CA THR A 844 13.96 11.49 24.78
C THR A 844 14.66 12.85 24.93
N GLY A 845 14.57 13.72 23.93
CA GLY A 845 15.22 15.04 23.97
C GLY A 845 16.75 14.98 24.04
N GLY A 846 17.34 13.84 23.69
CA GLY A 846 18.78 13.58 23.72
C GLY A 846 19.29 12.90 24.99
N GLU A 847 18.39 12.55 25.93
CA GLU A 847 18.73 11.76 27.10
C GLU A 847 18.77 10.25 26.77
N ILE A 848 19.87 9.59 27.12
CA ILE A 848 20.02 8.14 26.93
C ILE A 848 19.31 7.44 28.10
N LEU A 849 18.11 6.93 27.84
CA LEU A 849 17.23 6.31 28.83
C LEU A 849 16.98 4.82 28.52
N ILE A 850 16.71 4.04 29.56
CA ILE A 850 16.24 2.65 29.48
C ILE A 850 14.77 2.54 29.87
N ARG A 851 14.14 1.44 29.44
CA ARG A 851 12.76 1.10 29.76
C ARG A 851 12.64 0.52 31.18
N ASP A 852 11.58 0.92 31.87
CA ASP A 852 11.14 0.33 33.14
C ASP A 852 10.26 -0.92 32.93
N ASP A 853 9.72 -1.47 34.02
CA ASP A 853 8.83 -2.65 34.00
C ASP A 853 7.52 -2.42 33.23
N LYS A 854 7.16 -1.16 32.96
CA LYS A 854 5.99 -0.76 32.16
C LYS A 854 6.36 -0.43 30.72
N GLY A 855 7.64 -0.59 30.34
CA GLY A 855 8.15 -0.31 28.99
C GLY A 855 8.45 1.16 28.71
N GLN A 856 8.38 2.05 29.71
CA GLN A 856 8.57 3.49 29.56
C GLN A 856 10.04 3.90 29.77
N LEU A 857 10.54 4.78 28.91
CA LEU A 857 11.91 5.33 28.99
C LEU A 857 12.00 6.34 30.13
N THR A 858 12.63 5.97 31.26
CA THR A 858 12.50 6.73 32.52
C THR A 858 13.81 7.06 33.23
N ARG A 859 14.85 6.22 33.13
CA ARG A 859 16.12 6.42 33.81
C ARG A 859 17.32 6.16 32.90
N SER A 860 18.46 6.74 33.23
CA SER A 860 19.72 6.47 32.51
C SER A 860 20.34 5.11 32.90
N PRO A 861 21.07 4.45 31.98
CA PRO A 861 21.76 3.21 32.27
C PRO A 861 23.02 3.44 33.11
N ARG A 862 23.33 2.55 34.07
CA ARG A 862 24.61 2.56 34.80
C ARG A 862 25.70 1.73 34.12
N SER A 863 25.30 0.87 33.19
CA SER A 863 26.22 -0.01 32.46
C SER A 863 25.65 -0.35 31.08
N VAL A 864 26.49 -0.27 30.05
CA VAL A 864 26.10 -0.43 28.64
C VAL A 864 27.04 -1.41 27.94
N ALA A 865 26.49 -2.39 27.21
CA ALA A 865 27.26 -3.23 26.29
C ALA A 865 26.99 -2.86 24.83
N LEU A 866 28.06 -2.63 24.07
CA LEU A 866 28.04 -2.37 22.64
C LEU A 866 28.56 -3.60 21.91
N LEU A 867 27.70 -4.24 21.13
CA LEU A 867 28.00 -5.49 20.45
C LEU A 867 28.30 -5.26 18.98
N HIS A 868 29.52 -5.56 18.55
CA HIS A 868 29.95 -5.37 17.17
C HIS A 868 29.52 -6.55 16.29
N CYS A 869 29.53 -6.33 14.97
CA CYS A 869 29.33 -7.38 13.97
C CYS A 869 28.00 -8.14 14.11
N ILE A 870 26.90 -7.44 14.46
CA ILE A 870 25.58 -8.05 14.51
C ILE A 870 25.06 -8.22 13.08
N GLY A 871 25.17 -9.45 12.55
CA GLY A 871 24.81 -9.81 11.18
C GLY A 871 25.84 -9.51 10.11
N SER A 872 26.97 -8.89 10.46
CA SER A 872 28.13 -8.75 9.58
C SER A 872 29.20 -9.76 9.93
N ARG A 873 29.98 -10.21 8.95
CA ARG A 873 31.00 -11.26 9.12
C ARG A 873 30.40 -12.50 9.79
N ASP A 874 29.20 -12.88 9.34
CA ASP A 874 28.42 -13.99 9.84
C ASP A 874 27.91 -14.82 8.67
N VAL A 875 28.35 -16.08 8.59
CA VAL A 875 27.99 -17.00 7.49
C VAL A 875 26.49 -17.35 7.47
N ASN A 876 25.77 -17.13 8.57
CA ASN A 876 24.31 -17.33 8.61
C ASN A 876 23.53 -16.11 8.09
N TYR A 877 24.22 -14.98 7.91
CA TYR A 877 23.65 -13.71 7.47
C TYR A 877 24.55 -13.13 6.38
N HIS A 878 25.37 -12.12 6.70
CA HIS A 878 26.28 -11.49 5.73
C HIS A 878 27.75 -11.79 6.02
N GLU A 879 28.45 -12.39 5.06
CA GLU A 879 29.89 -12.65 5.17
C GLU A 879 30.75 -11.37 5.07
N TYR A 880 30.21 -10.28 4.54
CA TYR A 880 30.92 -9.00 4.42
C TYR A 880 30.94 -8.20 5.73
N CYS A 881 31.82 -7.21 5.80
CA CYS A 881 31.88 -6.24 6.90
C CYS A 881 31.14 -4.96 6.52
N SER A 882 30.28 -4.46 7.41
CA SER A 882 29.58 -3.19 7.17
C SER A 882 30.43 -1.92 7.34
N ARG A 883 31.74 -2.04 7.57
CA ARG A 883 32.77 -0.98 7.63
C ARG A 883 32.62 0.12 8.69
N VAL A 884 31.42 0.49 9.10
CA VAL A 884 31.14 1.65 9.98
C VAL A 884 30.81 1.28 11.43
N CYS A 885 30.45 0.02 11.69
CA CYS A 885 29.96 -0.42 13.00
C CYS A 885 30.97 -0.25 14.13
N CYS A 886 32.24 -0.55 13.90
CA CYS A 886 33.28 -0.29 14.90
C CYS A 886 33.34 1.18 15.29
N MET A 887 33.21 2.09 14.32
CA MET A 887 33.36 3.53 14.55
C MET A 887 32.15 4.16 15.21
N TYR A 888 30.92 3.80 14.81
CA TYR A 888 29.75 4.29 15.53
C TYR A 888 29.66 3.67 16.93
N ALA A 889 30.17 2.46 17.17
CA ALA A 889 30.22 1.89 18.52
C ALA A 889 31.17 2.69 19.43
N LEU A 890 32.35 3.08 18.93
CA LEU A 890 33.22 4.01 19.64
C LEU A 890 32.53 5.34 19.92
N LYS A 891 31.80 5.86 18.92
CA LYS A 891 31.00 7.07 19.08
C LYS A 891 29.96 6.92 20.19
N TYR A 892 29.27 5.78 20.26
CA TYR A 892 28.28 5.52 21.31
C TYR A 892 28.92 5.43 22.68
N GLY A 893 30.09 4.78 22.80
CA GLY A 893 30.82 4.75 24.07
C GLY A 893 31.18 6.14 24.56
N HIS A 894 31.69 7.00 23.67
CA HIS A 894 31.96 8.40 23.96
C HIS A 894 30.69 9.16 24.40
N LEU A 895 29.59 9.01 23.66
CA LEU A 895 28.32 9.71 23.95
C LEU A 895 27.71 9.27 25.29
N VAL A 896 27.85 7.99 25.67
CA VAL A 896 27.42 7.51 26.99
C VAL A 896 28.21 8.20 28.09
N HIS A 897 29.55 8.26 27.98
CA HIS A 897 30.38 8.96 28.96
C HIS A 897 30.08 10.47 29.03
N GLU A 898 29.90 11.12 27.89
CA GLU A 898 29.61 12.56 27.80
C GLU A 898 28.24 12.92 28.40
N LYS A 899 27.20 12.16 28.09
CA LYS A 899 25.80 12.53 28.42
C LYS A 899 25.25 11.89 29.69
N VAL A 900 25.70 10.68 30.02
CA VAL A 900 25.23 9.96 31.22
C VAL A 900 26.18 10.18 32.38
N GLY A 901 27.49 10.07 32.12
CA GLY A 901 28.54 10.28 33.12
C GLY A 901 29.72 9.32 32.94
N HIS A 902 30.91 9.79 33.32
CA HIS A 902 32.16 9.01 33.22
C HIS A 902 32.23 7.83 34.19
N ASP A 903 31.35 7.77 35.19
CA ASP A 903 31.18 6.62 36.10
C ASP A 903 30.38 5.47 35.48
N THR A 904 29.73 5.70 34.33
CA THR A 904 28.97 4.67 33.60
C THR A 904 29.93 3.65 32.99
N LEU A 905 29.68 2.36 33.24
CA LEU A 905 30.51 1.28 32.71
C LEU A 905 30.13 0.97 31.26
N VAL A 906 31.06 1.15 30.32
CA VAL A 906 30.83 0.87 28.89
C VAL A 906 31.72 -0.28 28.43
N TYR A 907 31.12 -1.31 27.82
CA TYR A 907 31.81 -2.50 27.33
C TYR A 907 31.64 -2.64 25.81
N ASN A 908 32.74 -2.67 25.07
CA ASN A 908 32.75 -2.94 23.63
C ASN A 908 33.17 -4.39 23.37
N PHE A 909 32.26 -5.19 22.82
CA PHE A 909 32.50 -6.57 22.43
C PHE A 909 32.80 -6.65 20.93
N TYR A 910 34.04 -7.03 20.58
CA TYR A 910 34.52 -6.95 19.20
C TYR A 910 35.32 -8.19 18.77
N ILE A 911 35.44 -8.39 17.45
CA ILE A 911 36.35 -9.39 16.84
C ILE A 911 37.67 -8.70 16.47
N ASP A 912 37.56 -7.64 15.65
CA ASP A 912 38.65 -6.75 15.24
C ASP A 912 38.14 -5.31 15.27
N MET A 913 38.96 -4.36 15.71
CA MET A 913 38.67 -2.93 15.61
C MET A 913 39.11 -2.41 14.24
N ARG A 914 38.15 -2.00 13.41
CA ARG A 914 38.41 -1.55 12.02
C ARG A 914 38.40 -0.02 11.91
N CYS A 915 39.42 0.61 12.47
CA CYS A 915 39.59 2.06 12.53
C CYS A 915 40.47 2.60 11.37
N PHE A 916 40.07 2.36 10.12
CA PHE A 916 40.95 2.55 8.95
C PHE A 916 40.98 3.98 8.37
N GLY A 917 40.05 4.86 8.77
CA GLY A 917 39.96 6.23 8.27
C GLY A 917 40.91 7.21 8.96
N LYS A 918 41.04 8.42 8.42
CA LYS A 918 41.86 9.49 9.05
C LYS A 918 41.26 9.89 10.40
N GLY A 919 42.03 9.80 11.48
CA GLY A 919 41.59 10.14 12.83
C GLY A 919 40.83 9.02 13.55
N TYR A 920 40.69 7.83 12.94
CA TYR A 920 39.82 6.78 13.47
C TYR A 920 40.53 6.00 14.59
N GLU A 921 41.81 5.71 14.43
CA GLU A 921 42.63 5.03 15.45
C GLU A 921 42.86 5.95 16.66
N GLU A 922 43.05 7.25 16.42
CA GLU A 922 43.16 8.26 17.46
C GLU A 922 41.86 8.36 18.25
N PHE A 923 40.71 8.26 17.58
CA PHE A 923 39.41 8.23 18.23
C PHE A 923 39.19 6.95 19.05
N TYR A 924 39.66 5.80 18.58
CA TYR A 924 39.69 4.57 19.36
C TYR A 924 40.53 4.73 20.64
N THR A 925 41.75 5.25 20.50
CA THR A 925 42.65 5.53 21.63
C THR A 925 42.00 6.48 22.64
N LYS A 926 41.29 7.50 22.17
CA LYS A 926 40.54 8.43 23.02
C LYS A 926 39.47 7.70 23.85
N CYS A 927 38.67 6.82 23.24
CA CYS A 927 37.64 6.06 23.96
C CYS A 927 38.24 5.13 25.03
N GLN A 928 39.43 4.57 24.79
CA GLN A 928 40.17 3.81 25.81
C GLN A 928 40.56 4.69 27.01
N GLN A 929 41.03 5.91 26.74
CA GLN A 929 41.42 6.87 27.79
C GLN A 929 40.22 7.38 28.59
N GLU A 930 39.02 7.39 28.01
CA GLU A 930 37.76 7.78 28.66
C GLU A 930 37.19 6.71 29.60
N GLY A 931 37.76 5.50 29.60
CA GLY A 931 37.38 4.41 30.50
C GLY A 931 36.48 3.34 29.87
N THR A 932 36.28 3.37 28.54
CA THR A 932 35.57 2.29 27.83
C THR A 932 36.39 0.99 27.87
N VAL A 933 35.76 -0.12 28.27
CA VAL A 933 36.38 -1.45 28.34
C VAL A 933 36.21 -2.18 27.01
N PHE A 934 37.31 -2.68 26.45
CA PHE A 934 37.31 -3.40 25.18
C PHE A 934 37.54 -4.89 25.42
N ILE A 935 36.57 -5.71 25.03
CA ILE A 935 36.60 -7.16 25.19
C ILE A 935 36.66 -7.78 23.80
N ARG A 936 37.76 -8.50 23.53
CA ARG A 936 37.91 -9.20 22.25
C ARG A 936 37.19 -10.54 22.31
N GLY A 937 35.91 -10.53 21.97
CA GLY A 937 35.03 -11.69 21.98
C GLY A 937 33.70 -11.39 21.33
N LYS A 938 33.31 -12.20 20.33
CA LYS A 938 31.95 -12.14 19.77
C LYS A 938 30.98 -12.70 20.82
N VAL A 939 29.97 -11.92 21.19
CA VAL A 939 28.95 -12.33 22.15
C VAL A 939 28.22 -13.57 21.64
N ALA A 940 28.07 -14.57 22.52
CA ALA A 940 27.36 -15.80 22.24
C ALA A 940 25.85 -15.65 22.49
N GLU A 941 25.47 -15.06 23.62
CA GLU A 941 24.07 -14.95 24.06
C GLU A 941 23.88 -13.77 25.02
N ILE A 942 22.67 -13.20 25.03
CA ILE A 942 22.16 -12.28 26.04
C ILE A 942 21.06 -12.99 26.83
N THR A 943 21.13 -12.93 28.16
CA THR A 943 20.12 -13.53 29.05
C THR A 943 19.75 -12.61 30.21
N ASP A 944 18.57 -12.78 30.77
CA ASP A 944 18.09 -12.14 32.00
C ASP A 944 18.25 -13.06 33.23
N ARG A 945 18.85 -14.24 33.04
CA ARG A 945 19.06 -15.23 34.11
C ARG A 945 20.32 -14.91 34.91
N ALA A 946 20.12 -14.44 36.14
CA ALA A 946 21.18 -14.20 37.11
C ALA A 946 21.72 -15.52 37.72
N GLU A 947 23.04 -15.68 37.72
CA GLU A 947 23.78 -16.73 38.44
C GLU A 947 24.47 -16.18 39.70
N THR A 948 24.62 -14.87 39.81
CA THR A 948 25.22 -14.17 40.96
C THR A 948 24.34 -12.99 41.40
N ASP A 949 24.52 -12.55 42.65
CA ASP A 949 23.78 -11.39 43.19
C ASP A 949 24.00 -10.10 42.38
N SER A 950 25.18 -9.95 41.75
CA SER A 950 25.52 -8.80 40.90
C SER A 950 24.79 -8.78 39.55
N GLU A 951 24.22 -9.91 39.13
CA GLU A 951 23.45 -10.05 37.88
C GLU A 951 21.95 -9.83 38.07
N GLN A 952 21.47 -9.82 39.32
CA GLN A 952 20.04 -9.73 39.63
C GLN A 952 19.41 -8.45 39.02
N GLY A 953 18.40 -8.63 38.16
CA GLY A 953 17.66 -7.52 37.54
C GLY A 953 18.40 -6.81 36.38
N LYS A 954 19.47 -7.41 35.85
CA LYS A 954 20.25 -6.90 34.71
C LYS A 954 20.21 -7.84 33.51
N LEU A 955 20.59 -7.32 32.34
CA LEU A 955 20.91 -8.16 31.18
C LEU A 955 22.34 -8.69 31.34
N VAL A 956 22.55 -9.98 31.11
CA VAL A 956 23.85 -10.63 31.20
C VAL A 956 24.34 -10.97 29.80
N VAL A 957 25.46 -10.37 29.42
CA VAL A 957 26.14 -10.62 28.14
C VAL A 957 27.15 -11.74 28.32
N ILE A 958 26.96 -12.85 27.62
CA ILE A 958 27.83 -14.04 27.69
C ILE A 958 28.76 -14.04 26.48
N SER A 959 30.07 -14.04 26.73
CA SER A 959 31.09 -14.05 25.69
C SER A 959 32.33 -14.82 26.14
N GLU A 960 33.25 -15.07 25.21
CA GLU A 960 34.61 -15.51 25.51
C GLU A 960 35.55 -14.32 25.34
N ASP A 961 36.30 -13.94 26.38
CA ASP A 961 37.43 -13.04 26.19
C ASP A 961 38.58 -13.85 25.58
N THR A 962 38.77 -13.70 24.28
CA THR A 962 39.76 -14.47 23.53
C THR A 962 41.21 -14.09 23.86
N LEU A 963 41.45 -12.94 24.52
CA LEU A 963 42.78 -12.55 24.97
C LEU A 963 43.13 -13.22 26.30
N LEU A 964 42.13 -13.53 27.12
CA LEU A 964 42.27 -14.26 28.38
C LEU A 964 42.00 -15.76 28.22
N ALA A 965 41.38 -16.19 27.12
CA ALA A 965 40.85 -17.54 26.90
C ALA A 965 39.86 -17.98 28.00
N GLU A 966 39.05 -17.04 28.48
CA GLU A 966 38.08 -17.26 29.55
C GLU A 966 36.65 -16.93 29.11
N LYS A 967 35.70 -17.75 29.57
CA LYS A 967 34.28 -17.43 29.46
C LYS A 967 33.95 -16.34 30.48
N ILE A 968 33.33 -15.27 30.01
CA ILE A 968 32.92 -14.13 30.82
C ILE A 968 31.41 -13.93 30.78
N ARG A 969 30.88 -13.37 31.87
CA ARG A 969 29.48 -12.95 32.02
C ARG A 969 29.49 -11.50 32.50
N VAL A 970 28.93 -10.59 31.71
CA VAL A 970 28.99 -9.15 32.00
C VAL A 970 27.57 -8.61 32.20
N PRO A 971 27.17 -8.28 33.46
CA PRO A 971 25.86 -7.71 33.74
C PRO A 971 25.79 -6.23 33.37
N VAL A 972 24.81 -5.85 32.55
CA VAL A 972 24.58 -4.49 32.05
C VAL A 972 23.11 -4.08 32.13
N ASP A 973 22.86 -2.77 32.17
CA ASP A 973 21.51 -2.20 32.17
C ASP A 973 20.95 -2.09 30.74
N MET A 974 21.84 -1.87 29.75
CA MET A 974 21.48 -1.64 28.35
C MET A 974 22.42 -2.43 27.43
N VAL A 975 21.86 -3.00 26.35
CA VAL A 975 22.64 -3.56 25.25
C VAL A 975 22.31 -2.84 23.94
N VAL A 976 23.32 -2.47 23.17
CA VAL A 976 23.19 -1.89 21.84
C VAL A 976 23.79 -2.82 20.80
N LEU A 977 22.95 -3.23 19.85
CA LEU A 977 23.30 -4.10 18.75
C LEU A 977 23.80 -3.26 17.56
N CYS A 978 25.09 -3.38 17.25
CA CYS A 978 25.69 -2.72 16.09
C CYS A 978 25.39 -3.53 14.83
N THR A 979 24.19 -3.32 14.27
CA THR A 979 23.63 -4.11 13.17
C THR A 979 24.32 -3.82 11.83
N ALA A 980 24.27 -4.83 10.95
CA ALA A 980 24.77 -4.74 9.59
C ALA A 980 24.01 -3.68 8.78
N MET A 981 24.72 -3.04 7.85
CA MET A 981 24.11 -2.30 6.74
C MET A 981 23.77 -3.30 5.64
N GLU A 982 22.52 -3.28 5.18
CA GLU A 982 22.03 -4.09 4.07
C GLU A 982 21.67 -3.21 2.87
N ALA A 983 21.71 -3.80 1.67
CA ALA A 983 21.07 -3.16 0.54
C ALA A 983 19.58 -2.97 0.84
N ARG A 984 19.00 -1.86 0.38
CA ARG A 984 17.59 -1.58 0.62
C ARG A 984 16.70 -2.73 0.15
N ALA A 985 15.60 -2.97 0.87
CA ALA A 985 14.65 -4.03 0.51
C ALA A 985 14.12 -3.91 -0.93
N ASP A 986 14.01 -2.69 -1.46
CA ASP A 986 13.57 -2.39 -2.83
C ASP A 986 14.73 -2.20 -3.85
N ALA A 987 15.99 -2.46 -3.46
CA ALA A 987 17.15 -2.26 -4.34
C ALA A 987 17.09 -3.09 -5.62
N ARG A 988 16.53 -4.30 -5.56
CA ARG A 988 16.39 -5.18 -6.74
C ARG A 988 15.41 -4.60 -7.76
N ASP A 989 14.30 -4.05 -7.31
CA ASP A 989 13.27 -3.49 -8.18
C ASP A 989 13.75 -2.17 -8.78
N ILE A 990 14.40 -1.32 -7.98
CA ILE A 990 15.07 -0.12 -8.49
C ILE A 990 16.19 -0.48 -9.48
N GLY A 991 16.99 -1.52 -9.21
CA GLY A 991 18.01 -2.02 -10.13
C GLY A 991 17.43 -2.45 -11.47
N ARG A 992 16.26 -3.11 -11.48
CA ARG A 992 15.55 -3.44 -12.72
C ARG A 992 15.09 -2.19 -13.49
N VAL A 993 14.48 -1.23 -12.79
CA VAL A 993 14.01 0.02 -13.40
C VAL A 993 15.16 0.84 -13.99
N LEU A 994 16.30 0.91 -13.29
CA LEU A 994 17.46 1.71 -13.70
C LEU A 994 18.46 0.94 -14.59
N GLY A 995 18.27 -0.37 -14.78
CA GLY A 995 19.20 -1.23 -15.52
C GLY A 995 20.53 -1.46 -14.79
N ILE A 996 20.54 -1.52 -13.46
CA ILE A 996 21.74 -1.71 -12.63
C ILE A 996 21.77 -3.14 -12.06
N ASN A 997 22.89 -3.82 -12.23
CA ASN A 997 23.10 -5.15 -11.67
C ASN A 997 23.39 -5.08 -10.16
N GLN A 998 23.08 -6.15 -9.44
CA GLN A 998 23.46 -6.31 -8.03
C GLN A 998 24.64 -7.28 -7.88
N GLY A 999 25.49 -7.03 -6.90
CA GLY A 999 26.53 -7.93 -6.45
C GLY A 999 25.97 -9.11 -5.64
N SER A 1000 26.82 -10.07 -5.30
CA SER A 1000 26.46 -11.20 -4.43
C SER A 1000 26.14 -10.77 -2.99
N ASP A 1001 26.56 -9.57 -2.60
CA ASP A 1001 26.26 -8.91 -1.33
C ASP A 1001 24.91 -8.16 -1.33
N GLY A 1002 24.20 -8.14 -2.46
CA GLY A 1002 22.90 -7.49 -2.61
C GLY A 1002 22.96 -6.00 -2.97
N PHE A 1003 24.13 -5.35 -2.88
CA PHE A 1003 24.30 -3.94 -3.25
C PHE A 1003 24.43 -3.76 -4.76
N PHE A 1004 24.35 -2.52 -5.25
CA PHE A 1004 24.54 -2.24 -6.67
C PHE A 1004 26.00 -2.46 -7.10
N LEU A 1005 26.16 -3.16 -8.21
CA LEU A 1005 27.46 -3.57 -8.74
C LEU A 1005 28.06 -2.49 -9.63
N GLU A 1006 29.26 -2.04 -9.30
CA GLU A 1006 30.06 -1.17 -10.16
C GLU A 1006 30.58 -1.89 -11.42
N GLU A 1007 30.95 -1.13 -12.45
CA GLU A 1007 31.54 -1.65 -13.68
C GLU A 1007 32.88 -2.36 -13.40
N HIS A 1008 33.71 -1.75 -12.56
CA HIS A 1008 34.96 -2.34 -12.08
C HIS A 1008 35.37 -1.73 -10.73
N PRO A 1009 35.78 -2.51 -9.73
CA PRO A 1009 36.12 -2.04 -8.37
C PRO A 1009 37.22 -0.96 -8.24
N LYS A 1010 37.89 -0.59 -9.34
CA LYS A 1010 39.07 0.29 -9.35
C LYS A 1010 39.07 1.23 -10.55
N LEU A 1011 38.76 0.72 -11.74
CA LEU A 1011 38.77 1.51 -12.98
C LEU A 1011 37.46 2.24 -13.24
N GLY A 1012 36.34 1.71 -12.74
CA GLY A 1012 35.01 2.30 -12.87
C GLY A 1012 34.18 2.11 -11.60
N PRO A 1013 34.66 2.55 -10.41
CA PRO A 1013 33.97 2.30 -9.13
C PRO A 1013 32.66 3.08 -8.96
N LEU A 1014 32.38 4.00 -9.89
CA LEU A 1014 31.18 4.85 -9.93
C LEU A 1014 30.28 4.51 -11.11
N ASN A 1015 30.83 3.80 -12.10
CA ASN A 1015 30.15 3.41 -13.31
C ASN A 1015 29.35 2.14 -13.06
N THR A 1016 28.28 1.95 -13.81
CA THR A 1016 27.56 0.67 -13.86
C THR A 1016 27.79 0.01 -15.22
N ALA A 1017 27.29 -1.20 -15.40
CA ALA A 1017 27.26 -1.83 -16.72
C ALA A 1017 26.37 -1.08 -17.73
N THR A 1018 25.50 -0.17 -17.26
CA THR A 1018 24.64 0.66 -18.10
C THR A 1018 25.26 2.04 -18.27
N ASP A 1019 25.64 2.35 -19.50
CA ASP A 1019 26.29 3.60 -19.87
C ASP A 1019 25.45 4.83 -19.47
N GLY A 1020 26.06 5.81 -18.79
CA GLY A 1020 25.38 7.03 -18.34
C GLY A 1020 24.55 6.87 -17.06
N VAL A 1021 24.55 5.67 -16.46
CA VAL A 1021 23.99 5.42 -15.13
C VAL A 1021 25.15 5.18 -14.14
N PHE A 1022 25.20 6.02 -13.11
CA PHE A 1022 26.23 6.02 -12.08
C PHE A 1022 25.66 5.65 -10.71
N ILE A 1023 26.52 5.23 -9.78
CA ILE A 1023 26.17 4.86 -8.42
C ILE A 1023 27.01 5.65 -7.41
N ALA A 1024 26.40 6.08 -6.31
CA ALA A 1024 27.06 6.84 -5.25
C ALA A 1024 26.48 6.55 -3.85
N GLY A 1025 27.35 6.52 -2.85
CA GLY A 1025 26.93 6.32 -1.46
C GLY A 1025 26.72 4.86 -1.09
N ALA A 1026 25.97 4.64 -0.01
CA ALA A 1026 25.84 3.33 0.61
C ALA A 1026 25.10 2.28 -0.25
N CYS A 1027 24.41 2.69 -1.31
CA CYS A 1027 23.72 1.75 -2.22
C CYS A 1027 24.69 0.90 -3.07
N GLN A 1028 25.94 1.33 -3.22
CA GLN A 1028 27.01 0.53 -3.84
C GLN A 1028 27.67 -0.43 -2.84
N GLY A 1029 27.51 -0.21 -1.54
CA GLY A 1029 28.12 -1.03 -0.49
C GLY A 1029 28.36 -0.25 0.79
N PRO A 1030 28.59 -0.92 1.93
CA PRO A 1030 28.75 -0.26 3.23
C PRO A 1030 29.90 0.75 3.25
N LYS A 1031 29.64 1.97 3.74
CA LYS A 1031 30.63 3.06 3.83
C LYS A 1031 30.16 4.16 4.76
N ASP A 1032 31.10 4.98 5.23
CA ASP A 1032 30.83 6.14 6.09
C ASP A 1032 30.43 7.39 5.27
N ILE A 1033 30.15 8.48 5.99
CA ILE A 1033 29.72 9.76 5.41
C ILE A 1033 30.81 10.37 4.50
N PRO A 1034 32.08 10.50 4.93
CA PRO A 1034 33.14 11.02 4.07
C PRO A 1034 33.31 10.24 2.75
N ASP A 1035 33.33 8.90 2.81
CA ASP A 1035 33.42 8.06 1.61
C ASP A 1035 32.21 8.27 0.69
N ALA A 1036 31.00 8.35 1.25
CA ALA A 1036 29.78 8.59 0.49
C ALA A 1036 29.76 9.97 -0.20
N VAL A 1037 30.22 11.02 0.50
CA VAL A 1037 30.36 12.39 -0.06
C VAL A 1037 31.39 12.39 -1.19
N ALA A 1038 32.56 11.78 -0.99
CA ALA A 1038 33.59 11.69 -2.01
C ALA A 1038 33.12 10.92 -3.26
N GLN A 1039 32.39 9.82 -3.05
CA GLN A 1039 31.81 9.02 -4.14
C GLN A 1039 30.77 9.83 -4.93
N ALA A 1040 29.93 10.61 -4.24
CA ALA A 1040 28.94 11.47 -4.86
C ALA A 1040 29.56 12.55 -5.75
N SER A 1041 30.58 13.27 -5.26
CA SER A 1041 31.30 14.25 -6.07
C SER A 1041 32.01 13.61 -7.27
N GLY A 1042 32.51 12.38 -7.12
CA GLY A 1042 33.04 11.60 -8.24
C GLY A 1042 31.98 11.28 -9.29
N ALA A 1043 30.78 10.86 -8.87
CA ALA A 1043 29.67 10.53 -9.76
C ALA A 1043 29.14 11.79 -10.46
N ALA A 1044 29.04 12.90 -9.75
CA ALA A 1044 28.76 14.22 -10.31
C ALA A 1044 29.80 14.60 -11.38
N GLY A 1045 31.10 14.40 -11.11
CA GLY A 1045 32.15 14.62 -12.10
C GLY A 1045 32.00 13.78 -13.37
N LYS A 1046 31.54 12.53 -13.26
CA LYS A 1046 31.24 11.67 -14.43
C LYS A 1046 30.03 12.16 -15.22
N ALA A 1047 28.96 12.58 -14.53
CA ALA A 1047 27.78 13.15 -15.15
C ALA A 1047 28.10 14.48 -15.86
N LEU A 1048 28.85 15.37 -15.22
CA LEU A 1048 29.33 16.63 -15.80
C LEU A 1048 30.24 16.40 -17.00
N LEU A 1049 31.14 15.42 -16.94
CA LEU A 1049 31.98 15.05 -18.08
C LEU A 1049 31.12 14.63 -19.28
N LEU A 1050 30.08 13.82 -19.04
CA LEU A 1050 29.15 13.41 -20.10
C LEU A 1050 28.42 14.62 -20.68
N ALA A 1051 27.82 15.45 -19.83
CA ALA A 1051 27.13 16.67 -20.28
C ALA A 1051 28.05 17.62 -21.07
N SER A 1052 29.31 17.80 -20.63
CA SER A 1052 30.27 18.70 -21.28
C SER A 1052 30.73 18.25 -22.67
N ARG A 1053 30.63 16.96 -22.99
CA ARG A 1053 31.04 16.44 -24.30
C ARG A 1053 30.08 16.87 -25.41
N GLY A 1054 28.82 17.15 -25.07
CA GLY A 1054 27.77 17.52 -26.03
C GLY A 1054 27.31 16.39 -26.95
N GLU A 1055 28.19 15.44 -27.28
CA GLU A 1055 27.89 14.26 -28.08
C GLU A 1055 28.51 12.99 -27.48
N VAL A 1056 27.81 11.86 -27.62
CA VAL A 1056 28.30 10.54 -27.24
C VAL A 1056 28.21 9.58 -28.40
N THR A 1057 29.18 8.68 -28.49
CA THR A 1057 29.19 7.61 -29.47
C THR A 1057 28.33 6.44 -28.98
N VAL A 1058 27.33 6.03 -29.77
CA VAL A 1058 26.49 4.86 -29.48
C VAL A 1058 27.13 3.61 -30.10
N PRO A 1059 27.10 2.44 -29.42
CA PRO A 1059 27.62 1.20 -29.99
C PRO A 1059 27.01 0.88 -31.37
N SER A 1060 27.85 0.47 -32.31
CA SER A 1060 27.41 0.12 -33.68
C SER A 1060 26.89 -1.32 -33.78
N THR A 1061 26.99 -2.10 -32.71
CA THR A 1061 26.56 -3.50 -32.60
C THR A 1061 25.06 -3.61 -32.36
N VAL A 1062 24.28 -2.88 -33.16
CA VAL A 1062 22.82 -2.84 -33.06
C VAL A 1062 22.17 -3.94 -33.90
N SER A 1063 20.94 -4.29 -33.55
CA SER A 1063 20.11 -5.13 -34.41
C SER A 1063 19.66 -4.37 -35.65
N TYR A 1064 19.52 -5.08 -36.76
CA TYR A 1064 18.86 -4.61 -37.97
C TYR A 1064 17.90 -5.69 -38.45
N ILE A 1065 16.90 -5.29 -39.25
CA ILE A 1065 15.95 -6.21 -39.88
C ILE A 1065 16.08 -6.02 -41.38
N ASP A 1066 16.45 -7.09 -42.08
CA ASP A 1066 16.52 -7.09 -43.54
C ASP A 1066 15.09 -7.03 -44.13
N PRO A 1067 14.71 -5.95 -44.81
CA PRO A 1067 13.36 -5.80 -45.34
C PRO A 1067 13.04 -6.84 -46.44
N ASP A 1068 14.04 -7.38 -47.14
CA ASP A 1068 13.83 -8.34 -48.22
C ASP A 1068 13.52 -9.76 -47.69
N ILE A 1069 13.87 -10.02 -46.43
CA ILE A 1069 13.67 -11.32 -45.75
C ILE A 1069 12.51 -11.24 -44.73
N CYS A 1070 12.16 -10.03 -44.28
CA CYS A 1070 11.18 -9.83 -43.22
C CYS A 1070 9.77 -10.22 -43.67
N ALA A 1071 9.19 -11.24 -43.01
CA ALA A 1071 7.83 -11.70 -43.30
C ALA A 1071 6.73 -10.87 -42.58
N GLY A 1072 7.08 -9.75 -41.94
CA GLY A 1072 6.11 -8.87 -41.28
C GLY A 1072 5.38 -9.46 -40.07
N CYS A 1073 5.88 -10.54 -39.45
CA CYS A 1073 5.18 -11.28 -38.38
C CYS A 1073 5.00 -10.53 -37.04
N LYS A 1074 5.62 -9.35 -36.87
CA LYS A 1074 5.57 -8.49 -35.67
C LYS A 1074 6.08 -9.11 -34.35
N THR A 1075 6.54 -10.37 -34.35
CA THR A 1075 7.06 -11.07 -33.15
C THR A 1075 8.20 -10.30 -32.46
N CYS A 1076 9.10 -9.70 -33.23
CA CYS A 1076 10.25 -8.97 -32.70
C CYS A 1076 9.88 -7.74 -31.85
N ILE A 1077 8.70 -7.14 -32.05
CA ILE A 1077 8.27 -5.91 -31.38
C ILE A 1077 8.10 -6.17 -29.87
N GLY A 1078 7.37 -7.24 -29.51
CA GLY A 1078 7.14 -7.60 -28.10
C GLY A 1078 8.38 -8.16 -27.39
N LEU A 1079 9.42 -8.53 -28.13
CA LEU A 1079 10.67 -9.06 -27.58
C LEU A 1079 11.70 -7.99 -27.23
N CYS A 1080 11.53 -6.75 -27.71
CA CYS A 1080 12.47 -5.67 -27.48
C CYS A 1080 12.17 -4.99 -26.14
N PRO A 1081 13.04 -5.12 -25.11
CA PRO A 1081 12.82 -4.47 -23.81
C PRO A 1081 13.02 -2.95 -23.87
N TYR A 1082 13.54 -2.42 -24.98
CA TYR A 1082 13.86 -1.00 -25.17
C TYR A 1082 12.89 -0.31 -26.13
N THR A 1083 11.83 -1.00 -26.58
CA THR A 1083 10.88 -0.50 -27.59
C THR A 1083 11.55 0.01 -28.88
N ALA A 1084 12.71 -0.54 -29.21
CA ALA A 1084 13.52 -0.11 -30.34
C ALA A 1084 12.97 -0.58 -31.69
N ILE A 1085 11.92 -1.39 -31.73
CA ILE A 1085 11.41 -1.99 -32.98
C ILE A 1085 9.96 -1.53 -33.18
N SER A 1086 9.70 -0.94 -34.35
CA SER A 1086 8.36 -0.55 -34.78
C SER A 1086 7.96 -1.31 -36.05
N PHE A 1087 6.67 -1.26 -36.39
CA PHE A 1087 6.19 -1.81 -37.65
C PHE A 1087 5.99 -0.68 -38.67
N ASP A 1088 6.57 -0.83 -39.84
CA ASP A 1088 6.32 0.04 -40.99
C ASP A 1088 5.13 -0.52 -41.77
N GLU A 1089 3.95 0.06 -41.55
CA GLU A 1089 2.70 -0.35 -42.20
C GLU A 1089 2.74 -0.14 -43.73
N LEU A 1090 3.57 0.78 -44.24
CA LEU A 1090 3.66 1.03 -45.69
C LEU A 1090 4.41 -0.10 -46.40
N HIS A 1091 5.50 -0.56 -45.81
CA HIS A 1091 6.38 -1.59 -46.40
C HIS A 1091 6.06 -3.00 -45.89
N GLY A 1092 5.19 -3.15 -44.89
CA GLY A 1092 4.81 -4.44 -44.33
C GLY A 1092 5.92 -5.14 -43.54
N VAL A 1093 6.94 -4.40 -43.09
CA VAL A 1093 8.13 -4.92 -42.42
C VAL A 1093 8.35 -4.27 -41.05
N SER A 1094 9.03 -4.98 -40.16
CA SER A 1094 9.49 -4.40 -38.88
C SER A 1094 10.81 -3.66 -39.08
N VAL A 1095 10.98 -2.52 -38.41
CA VAL A 1095 12.14 -1.63 -38.54
C VAL A 1095 12.74 -1.37 -37.17
N VAL A 1096 14.07 -1.38 -37.09
CA VAL A 1096 14.80 -1.10 -35.84
C VAL A 1096 15.20 0.38 -35.80
N ASN A 1097 14.78 1.08 -34.74
CA ASN A 1097 15.37 2.33 -34.32
C ASN A 1097 16.75 2.03 -33.70
N GLU A 1098 17.78 2.19 -34.52
CA GLU A 1098 19.17 1.93 -34.13
C GLU A 1098 19.63 2.77 -32.93
N ALA A 1099 19.03 3.94 -32.66
CA ALA A 1099 19.41 4.77 -31.51
C ALA A 1099 18.94 4.16 -30.18
N LEU A 1100 17.79 3.48 -30.18
CA LEU A 1100 17.24 2.80 -29.01
C LEU A 1100 17.80 1.38 -28.83
N CYS A 1101 18.27 0.77 -29.92
CA CYS A 1101 18.72 -0.61 -29.90
C CYS A 1101 20.04 -0.77 -29.10
N LYS A 1102 20.01 -1.65 -28.09
CA LYS A 1102 21.21 -1.99 -27.30
C LYS A 1102 21.96 -3.22 -27.81
N GLY A 1103 21.54 -3.80 -28.94
CA GLY A 1103 22.22 -4.96 -29.51
C GLY A 1103 22.08 -6.26 -28.70
N CYS A 1104 21.05 -6.40 -27.85
CA CYS A 1104 20.91 -7.58 -27.00
C CYS A 1104 20.66 -8.90 -27.75
N GLY A 1105 20.28 -8.82 -29.03
CA GLY A 1105 20.08 -10.00 -29.89
C GLY A 1105 18.80 -10.78 -29.66
N SER A 1106 17.93 -10.38 -28.71
CA SER A 1106 16.65 -11.06 -28.45
C SER A 1106 15.79 -11.17 -29.71
N CYS A 1107 15.63 -10.07 -30.46
CA CYS A 1107 14.86 -10.10 -31.71
C CYS A 1107 15.50 -11.00 -32.78
N ALA A 1108 16.83 -11.10 -32.84
CA ALA A 1108 17.54 -11.93 -33.81
C ALA A 1108 17.40 -13.42 -33.47
N GLY A 1109 17.54 -13.79 -32.20
CA GLY A 1109 17.45 -15.20 -31.76
C GLY A 1109 16.06 -15.82 -31.92
N PHE A 1110 15.01 -15.00 -31.99
CA PHE A 1110 13.61 -15.46 -32.13
C PHE A 1110 13.01 -15.16 -33.51
N CYS A 1111 13.75 -14.55 -34.44
CA CYS A 1111 13.22 -14.21 -35.75
C CYS A 1111 13.02 -15.48 -36.60
N PRO A 1112 11.77 -15.86 -36.94
CA PRO A 1112 11.52 -17.12 -37.64
C PRO A 1112 12.00 -17.09 -39.09
N SER A 1113 12.08 -15.90 -39.72
CA SER A 1113 12.57 -15.75 -41.09
C SER A 1113 14.08 -15.52 -41.16
N GLY A 1114 14.77 -15.33 -40.03
CA GLY A 1114 16.19 -14.94 -40.00
C GLY A 1114 16.47 -13.50 -40.45
N ALA A 1115 15.42 -12.69 -40.69
CA ALA A 1115 15.54 -11.31 -41.14
C ALA A 1115 16.17 -10.38 -40.09
N ALA A 1116 15.90 -10.62 -38.80
CA ALA A 1116 16.52 -9.84 -37.73
C ALA A 1116 17.90 -10.41 -37.40
N GLN A 1117 18.93 -9.57 -37.48
CA GLN A 1117 20.31 -9.93 -37.14
C GLN A 1117 20.95 -8.84 -36.29
N VAL A 1118 22.09 -9.15 -35.66
CA VAL A 1118 22.87 -8.18 -34.86
C VAL A 1118 24.18 -7.90 -35.58
N ARG A 1119 24.48 -6.62 -35.81
CA ARG A 1119 25.79 -6.23 -36.34
C ARG A 1119 26.89 -6.67 -35.37
N HIS A 1120 27.98 -7.23 -35.90
CA HIS A 1120 29.09 -7.82 -35.14
C HIS A 1120 28.78 -9.15 -34.42
N PHE A 1121 27.54 -9.63 -34.45
CA PHE A 1121 27.11 -10.95 -33.94
C PHE A 1121 26.13 -11.63 -34.90
N ASN A 1122 26.40 -11.55 -36.21
CA ASN A 1122 25.54 -12.17 -37.20
C ASN A 1122 25.73 -13.68 -37.25
N GLU A 1123 24.80 -14.38 -37.92
CA GLU A 1123 24.79 -15.83 -38.01
C GLU A 1123 26.15 -16.39 -38.48
N LYS A 1124 26.70 -15.81 -39.55
CA LYS A 1124 27.96 -16.23 -40.15
C LYS A 1124 29.14 -16.10 -39.18
N GLN A 1125 29.21 -15.00 -38.43
CA GLN A 1125 30.24 -14.75 -37.42
C GLN A 1125 30.15 -15.76 -36.27
N MET A 1126 28.94 -16.01 -35.77
CA MET A 1126 28.70 -16.94 -34.65
C MET A 1126 29.01 -18.39 -35.04
N PHE A 1127 28.56 -18.85 -36.21
CA PHE A 1127 28.88 -20.20 -36.68
C PHE A 1127 30.37 -20.39 -37.00
N ALA A 1128 31.06 -19.33 -37.44
CA ALA A 1128 32.51 -19.38 -37.61
C ALA A 1128 33.23 -19.52 -36.27
N GLU A 1129 32.79 -18.80 -35.23
CA GLU A 1129 33.31 -18.95 -33.86
C GLU A 1129 33.16 -20.39 -33.36
N LEU A 1130 31.95 -20.97 -33.51
CA LEU A 1130 31.67 -22.36 -33.15
C LEU A 1130 32.50 -23.36 -33.95
N SER A 1131 32.65 -23.15 -35.26
CA SER A 1131 33.50 -23.99 -36.11
C SER A 1131 34.95 -23.95 -35.63
N GLY A 1132 35.47 -22.78 -35.27
CA GLY A 1132 36.81 -22.65 -34.70
C GLY A 1132 37.01 -23.43 -33.40
N VAL A 1133 35.99 -23.49 -32.53
CA VAL A 1133 36.00 -24.35 -31.34
C VAL A 1133 36.07 -25.83 -31.75
N MET A 1134 35.19 -26.27 -32.63
CA MET A 1134 35.08 -27.68 -33.05
C MET A 1134 36.33 -28.16 -33.80
N ASP A 1135 36.85 -27.34 -34.72
CA ASP A 1135 38.05 -27.64 -35.50
C ASP A 1135 39.28 -27.76 -34.60
N SER A 1136 39.39 -26.89 -33.58
CA SER A 1136 40.45 -26.99 -32.58
C SER A 1136 40.35 -28.29 -31.79
N ILE A 1137 39.16 -28.66 -31.32
CA ILE A 1137 38.98 -29.90 -30.54
C ILE A 1137 39.29 -31.14 -31.40
N ASN A 1138 38.92 -31.13 -32.69
CA ASN A 1138 39.13 -32.28 -33.58
C ASN A 1138 40.57 -32.39 -34.12
N SER A 1139 41.38 -31.33 -34.01
CA SER A 1139 42.79 -31.29 -34.48
C SER A 1139 43.81 -31.57 -33.37
N LEU A 1140 43.33 -31.71 -32.13
CA LEU A 1140 44.08 -32.04 -30.91
C LEU A 1140 43.77 -33.48 -30.49
#